data_AF-A0A6P7H9K9-F1
#
_entry.id   AF-A0A6P7H9K9-F1
#
_cell.length_a   1.000
_cell.length_b   1.000
_cell.length_c   1.000
_cell.angle_alpha   90.00
_cell.angle_beta   90.00
_cell.angle_gamma   90.00
#
_symmetry.space_group_name_H-M   'P 1'
#
loop_
_entity.id
_entity.type
_entity.pdbx_description
1 polymer ?
#
loop_
_entity_poly.entity_id
_entity_poly.type
_entity_poly.pdbx_seq_one_letter_code
_entity_poly.pdbx_strand_id
1 'polypeptide(L)'
;MNSDEKEDCECAPPQAETSPARGSDREYEEPEVENPEASRMKRAAAKHLIERYYHQLTEGCGNESCSNSWCASSAGFNRMDNNAAAVKALELYKVNAKLCDPHPSKKGTASTYLESSANSNSACGNSKMNHKDVHSVRDNFKDVNYLTEEKVYEILDICGEKEDYSPLIRVIGRVFSSAEGLVQSFRRSKPHTKEELKSLQGKDEDKDEDEKEAAACSATAMEEDSPTSSSSSRLGESSSGENDVQKLAPDEVSVDIEAVRRVYRRLLSNEKIEAAFLNALVYLSPNVECDLTYHNVYSRDQNYLNLFVIVMENSNLHSPEYLEIALPQFCKAMSKLPLAAQAKLARLWSRYGAEQIRRMVETFQQLITYKVISNEFNSRNLVNDDDAVVASTKCLKIIYYANVLGGDLDVEHNEEEDEEPIPESSDLTLQELLGEERRNKKGPRVDPLETELGIRTNDCRRPLVPFEEFVNEPLNEVLEMDKDYTFFKVETENKFSFMTCPFILNAVTKNLGLYYDNRIRMYSERRITVLYSLVQGQQLNPYLRLKVRRDHIIDDALVRLEMIAMENPADLKKQLYVEFEGEQGVDEGGVSKEFFQLVVEEIFNPDIGMFTYDERTKLFWFNPSSFENEGQYTLIGIVLGLAIYNNCILDVHFPMVVYRKLMGKKGTFRDLADANPVLHQSLKELLEYEGSVEEDMMITFQISQTDLFGNPLMYDLRENGDKIPVTNENRKEFVAQYSEYILNKSVEKQFKAFRRGFHMVTNESPLKYLFRPEEIELLICGSRNLDFLALEETTEYDGGYNKDSRIIKEFWETLHSFGEEQKRLFLQFTTGTDRAPVGGLGKLKMIIAKNGPDTDRLPTSHTCFNVLLLPEYGSKEKLRERLLKAITYAKGFGML
;
A
#
# COMPACT_ATOMS: atom_id res chain seq x y z
N MET A 1 21.66 17.12 71.25
CA MET A 1 21.00 17.58 72.49
C MET A 1 19.66 18.18 72.11
N ASN A 2 18.68 17.98 72.98
CA ASN A 2 17.54 18.84 73.34
C ASN A 2 17.36 20.20 72.61
N SER A 3 16.14 20.74 72.42
CA SER A 3 14.74 20.26 72.37
C SER A 3 13.80 21.49 72.35
N ASP A 4 12.59 21.33 71.79
CA ASP A 4 11.32 21.97 72.22
C ASP A 4 11.05 23.50 72.12
N GLU A 5 9.77 23.82 71.78
CA GLU A 5 8.95 25.03 72.10
C GLU A 5 9.35 26.42 71.47
N LYS A 6 8.46 27.41 71.18
CA LYS A 6 6.97 27.60 71.17
C LYS A 6 6.57 28.92 70.45
N GLU A 7 5.31 29.30 70.12
CA GLU A 7 3.97 28.66 70.07
C GLU A 7 3.34 28.99 68.66
N ASP A 8 2.16 29.61 68.34
CA ASP A 8 0.95 30.16 68.99
C ASP A 8 -0.21 30.34 67.94
N CYS A 9 -1.45 30.63 68.39
CA CYS A 9 -2.58 31.30 67.69
C CYS A 9 -3.30 30.63 66.48
N GLU A 10 -4.22 29.71 66.79
CA GLU A 10 -5.71 29.81 66.68
C GLU A 10 -6.41 30.75 65.64
N CYS A 11 -7.67 30.55 65.22
CA CYS A 11 -8.78 29.72 65.73
C CYS A 11 -9.79 29.28 64.64
N ALA A 12 -10.87 28.59 65.01
CA ALA A 12 -11.85 27.94 64.11
C ALA A 12 -13.30 28.55 64.20
N PRO A 13 -14.44 27.89 63.83
CA PRO A 13 -15.47 28.53 62.98
C PRO A 13 -16.87 28.71 63.63
N PRO A 14 -17.86 29.30 62.90
CA PRO A 14 -19.29 29.26 63.25
C PRO A 14 -20.16 28.48 62.23
N GLN A 15 -21.41 28.17 62.62
CA GLN A 15 -22.43 27.46 61.83
C GLN A 15 -23.71 28.29 61.60
N ALA A 16 -24.41 27.98 60.50
CA ALA A 16 -25.88 27.96 60.27
C ALA A 16 -26.83 29.04 60.84
N GLU A 17 -27.71 29.57 59.97
CA GLU A 17 -29.08 29.98 60.30
C GLU A 17 -30.05 29.73 59.10
N THR A 18 -31.38 29.86 59.26
CA THR A 18 -32.32 28.93 58.57
C THR A 18 -33.65 29.48 57.98
N SER A 19 -34.05 28.91 56.82
CA SER A 19 -35.46 28.75 56.32
C SER A 19 -36.22 30.02 55.85
N PRO A 20 -37.47 29.93 55.27
CA PRO A 20 -38.20 28.80 54.66
C PRO A 20 -38.82 29.06 53.25
N ALA A 21 -39.06 28.02 52.45
CA ALA A 21 -40.11 28.01 51.41
C ALA A 21 -40.56 26.56 51.08
N ARG A 22 -41.80 26.38 50.59
CA ARG A 22 -42.37 25.06 50.23
C ARG A 22 -42.69 24.97 48.73
N GLY A 23 -42.22 23.89 48.11
CA GLY A 23 -43.00 23.01 47.22
C GLY A 23 -43.65 23.58 45.96
N SER A 24 -43.12 23.17 44.81
CA SER A 24 -43.93 22.68 43.68
C SER A 24 -43.06 21.79 42.81
N ASP A 25 -43.51 20.57 42.51
CA ASP A 25 -42.76 19.65 41.66
C ASP A 25 -42.69 20.15 40.21
N ARG A 26 -41.48 20.10 39.65
CA ARG A 26 -41.24 20.19 38.20
C ARG A 26 -40.14 19.22 37.85
N GLU A 27 -40.51 18.18 37.12
CA GLU A 27 -39.57 17.34 36.39
C GLU A 27 -38.82 18.24 35.40
N TYR A 28 -37.49 18.20 35.45
CA TYR A 28 -36.66 18.68 34.36
C TYR A 28 -36.41 17.48 33.44
N GLU A 29 -37.13 17.43 32.31
CA GLU A 29 -36.80 16.50 31.24
C GLU A 29 -35.37 16.81 30.75
N GLU A 30 -34.51 15.79 30.73
CA GLU A 30 -33.24 15.87 30.02
C GLU A 30 -33.54 16.00 28.50
N PRO A 31 -32.75 16.76 27.73
CA PRO A 31 -33.00 16.92 26.31
C PRO A 31 -32.78 15.59 25.57
N GLU A 32 -33.86 14.98 25.09
CA GLU A 32 -33.78 13.77 24.24
C GLU A 32 -32.84 14.02 23.06
N VAL A 33 -31.85 13.14 22.92
CA VAL A 33 -30.93 13.15 21.77
C VAL A 33 -31.69 12.62 20.55
N GLU A 34 -32.35 13.51 19.79
CA GLU A 34 -33.05 13.15 18.55
C GLU A 34 -32.10 12.37 17.63
N ASN A 35 -32.40 11.09 17.37
CA ASN A 35 -31.67 10.29 16.40
C ASN A 35 -31.69 11.01 15.03
N PRO A 36 -30.52 11.39 14.47
CA PRO A 36 -30.45 12.15 13.22
C PRO A 36 -31.15 11.47 12.04
N GLU A 37 -31.11 10.14 11.98
CA GLU A 37 -31.78 9.37 10.91
C GLU A 37 -33.30 9.45 11.04
N ALA A 38 -33.84 9.35 12.25
CA ALA A 38 -35.28 9.51 12.49
C ALA A 38 -35.75 10.93 12.12
N SER A 39 -34.97 11.96 12.49
CA SER A 39 -35.25 13.35 12.09
C SER A 39 -35.18 13.54 10.56
N ARG A 40 -34.24 12.86 9.87
CA ARG A 40 -34.09 12.86 8.41
C ARG A 40 -35.25 12.13 7.70
N MET A 41 -35.68 10.97 8.19
CA MET A 41 -36.83 10.23 7.66
C MET A 41 -38.14 11.02 7.84
N LYS A 42 -38.38 11.61 9.02
CA LYS A 42 -39.54 12.50 9.27
C LYS A 42 -39.61 13.64 8.24
N ARG A 43 -38.47 14.30 7.95
CA ARG A 43 -38.39 15.38 6.95
C ARG A 43 -38.62 14.90 5.51
N ALA A 44 -38.09 13.72 5.14
CA ALA A 44 -38.30 13.14 3.82
C ALA A 44 -39.79 12.78 3.59
N ALA A 45 -40.45 12.17 4.57
CA ALA A 45 -41.88 11.87 4.53
C ALA A 45 -42.74 13.14 4.46
N ALA A 46 -42.39 14.18 5.23
CA ALA A 46 -43.05 15.48 5.18
C ALA A 46 -42.96 16.13 3.79
N LYS A 47 -41.77 16.14 3.18
CA LYS A 47 -41.55 16.67 1.82
C LYS A 47 -42.46 15.96 0.80
N HIS A 48 -42.46 14.63 0.78
CA HIS A 48 -43.27 13.84 -0.15
C HIS A 48 -44.79 14.04 0.05
N LEU A 49 -45.24 14.28 1.28
CA LEU A 49 -46.63 14.65 1.57
C LEU A 49 -46.99 16.03 1.02
N ILE A 50 -46.12 17.04 1.21
CA ILE A 50 -46.31 18.40 0.68
C ILE A 50 -46.33 18.39 -0.85
N GLU A 51 -45.43 17.63 -1.49
CA GLU A 51 -45.42 17.42 -2.95
C GLU A 51 -46.75 16.81 -3.45
N ARG A 52 -47.31 15.82 -2.74
CA ARG A 52 -48.64 15.26 -3.09
C ARG A 52 -49.78 16.26 -2.93
N TYR A 53 -49.77 17.14 -1.93
CA TYR A 53 -50.75 18.25 -1.85
C TYR A 53 -50.57 19.24 -3.01
N TYR A 54 -49.32 19.54 -3.39
CA TYR A 54 -49.02 20.44 -4.51
C TYR A 54 -49.59 19.90 -5.84
N HIS A 55 -49.25 18.65 -6.20
CA HIS A 55 -49.80 18.00 -7.40
C HIS A 55 -51.34 17.89 -7.37
N GLN A 56 -51.97 17.73 -6.20
CA GLN A 56 -53.43 17.73 -6.08
C GLN A 56 -54.06 19.11 -6.40
N LEU A 57 -53.34 20.21 -6.12
CA LEU A 57 -53.79 21.58 -6.40
C LEU A 57 -53.47 22.06 -7.83
N THR A 58 -52.43 21.52 -8.48
CA THR A 58 -52.02 21.91 -9.83
C THR A 58 -52.56 20.99 -10.94
N GLU A 59 -52.48 19.68 -10.75
CA GLU A 59 -52.86 18.65 -11.73
C GLU A 59 -54.17 17.93 -11.34
N GLY A 60 -54.35 17.68 -10.04
CA GLY A 60 -55.50 16.95 -9.49
C GLY A 60 -55.34 15.42 -9.55
N CYS A 61 -56.32 14.70 -9.00
CA CYS A 61 -56.26 13.24 -8.89
C CYS A 61 -56.73 12.48 -10.14
N GLY A 62 -57.17 13.17 -11.19
CA GLY A 62 -57.58 12.58 -12.47
C GLY A 62 -59.00 11.97 -12.48
N ASN A 63 -59.76 12.05 -11.39
CA ASN A 63 -61.15 11.62 -11.34
C ASN A 63 -62.09 12.81 -11.60
N GLU A 64 -62.87 12.74 -12.68
CA GLU A 64 -63.85 13.77 -13.10
C GLU A 64 -65.01 13.96 -12.11
N SER A 65 -65.23 12.98 -11.22
CA SER A 65 -66.24 13.00 -10.15
C SER A 65 -65.68 13.33 -8.76
N CYS A 66 -64.49 13.96 -8.69
CA CYS A 66 -63.82 14.23 -7.42
C CYS A 66 -64.64 15.16 -6.49
N SER A 67 -64.96 14.65 -5.30
CA SER A 67 -65.72 15.38 -4.26
C SER A 67 -64.85 16.22 -3.31
N ASN A 68 -63.52 16.25 -3.50
CA ASN A 68 -62.60 17.00 -2.67
C ASN A 68 -62.47 18.44 -3.16
N SER A 69 -62.90 19.42 -2.36
CA SER A 69 -62.86 20.85 -2.69
C SER A 69 -61.45 21.43 -2.88
N TRP A 70 -60.41 20.69 -2.52
CA TRP A 70 -59.00 21.09 -2.66
C TRP A 70 -58.27 20.23 -3.70
N CYS A 71 -58.98 19.86 -4.77
CA CYS A 71 -58.45 19.08 -5.89
C CYS A 71 -58.79 19.74 -7.24
N ALA A 72 -57.80 19.92 -8.11
CA ALA A 72 -57.96 20.50 -9.44
C ALA A 72 -58.82 19.68 -10.42
N SER A 73 -59.16 18.43 -10.06
CA SER A 73 -60.13 17.59 -10.79
C SER A 73 -61.58 17.73 -10.29
N SER A 74 -61.84 18.53 -9.26
CA SER A 74 -63.20 18.79 -8.78
C SER A 74 -63.86 19.96 -9.52
N ALA A 75 -65.14 19.83 -9.85
CA ALA A 75 -65.88 20.79 -10.70
C ALA A 75 -66.09 22.20 -10.08
N GLY A 76 -65.67 22.42 -8.83
CA GLY A 76 -65.77 23.70 -8.12
C GLY A 76 -64.42 24.35 -7.79
N PHE A 77 -63.29 23.80 -8.26
CA PHE A 77 -61.97 24.30 -7.89
C PHE A 77 -61.48 25.44 -8.80
N ASN A 78 -61.25 26.62 -8.20
CA ASN A 78 -60.57 27.72 -8.88
C ASN A 78 -59.06 27.42 -8.98
N ARG A 79 -58.55 27.30 -10.22
CA ARG A 79 -57.11 27.17 -10.46
C ARG A 79 -56.35 28.39 -9.92
N MET A 80 -55.19 28.14 -9.34
CA MET A 80 -54.32 29.12 -8.71
C MET A 80 -52.89 29.03 -9.27
N ASP A 81 -52.11 30.09 -9.15
CA ASP A 81 -50.70 30.11 -9.58
C ASP A 81 -49.86 29.07 -8.82
N ASN A 82 -48.77 28.60 -9.43
CA ASN A 82 -47.83 27.65 -8.85
C ASN A 82 -47.29 28.11 -7.48
N ASN A 83 -46.95 29.40 -7.31
CA ASN A 83 -46.46 29.89 -6.02
C ASN A 83 -47.56 29.89 -4.94
N ALA A 84 -48.80 30.22 -5.34
CA ALA A 84 -49.95 30.14 -4.45
C ALA A 84 -50.29 28.69 -4.08
N ALA A 85 -50.20 27.75 -5.03
CA ALA A 85 -50.39 26.32 -4.79
C ALA A 85 -49.33 25.75 -3.84
N ALA A 86 -48.07 26.18 -3.93
CA ALA A 86 -47.00 25.77 -3.02
C ALA A 86 -47.24 26.24 -1.57
N VAL A 87 -47.63 27.51 -1.38
CA VAL A 87 -48.03 28.04 -0.07
C VAL A 87 -49.26 27.29 0.47
N LYS A 88 -50.27 27.04 -0.38
CA LYS A 88 -51.48 26.33 0.03
C LYS A 88 -51.23 24.85 0.35
N ALA A 89 -50.28 24.18 -0.32
CA ALA A 89 -49.85 22.82 0.02
C ALA A 89 -49.23 22.74 1.42
N LEU A 90 -48.44 23.73 1.82
CA LEU A 90 -47.88 23.84 3.18
C LEU A 90 -48.97 24.07 4.24
N GLU A 91 -49.99 24.89 3.94
CA GLU A 91 -51.16 25.06 4.82
C GLU A 91 -51.97 23.77 4.96
N LEU A 92 -52.26 23.07 3.86
CA LEU A 92 -53.01 21.81 3.85
C LEU A 92 -52.28 20.68 4.58
N TYR A 93 -50.94 20.61 4.46
CA TYR A 93 -50.10 19.74 5.27
C TYR A 93 -50.21 20.07 6.77
N LYS A 94 -50.11 21.35 7.15
CA LYS A 94 -50.19 21.79 8.55
C LYS A 94 -51.52 21.46 9.24
N VAL A 95 -52.62 21.30 8.48
CA VAL A 95 -53.94 20.91 9.01
C VAL A 95 -54.31 19.44 8.74
N ASN A 96 -53.41 18.63 8.18
CA ASN A 96 -53.67 17.24 7.77
C ASN A 96 -54.97 17.08 6.96
N ALA A 97 -55.12 17.88 5.91
CA ALA A 97 -56.28 17.83 5.03
C ALA A 97 -56.41 16.46 4.31
N LYS A 98 -57.62 16.12 3.84
CA LYS A 98 -57.80 14.87 3.09
C LYS A 98 -57.12 14.95 1.71
N LEU A 99 -56.12 14.10 1.51
CA LEU A 99 -55.57 13.77 0.20
C LEU A 99 -56.53 12.88 -0.58
N CYS A 100 -56.47 12.94 -1.90
CA CYS A 100 -57.11 12.00 -2.80
C CYS A 100 -56.19 10.81 -3.10
N ASP A 101 -56.78 9.62 -3.20
CA ASP A 101 -56.09 8.43 -3.69
C ASP A 101 -55.81 8.55 -5.20
N PRO A 102 -54.59 8.18 -5.66
CA PRO A 102 -54.19 8.34 -7.05
C PRO A 102 -54.78 7.21 -7.91
N HIS A 103 -55.55 7.56 -8.93
CA HIS A 103 -56.00 6.58 -9.92
C HIS A 103 -54.81 6.21 -10.85
N PRO A 104 -54.53 4.92 -11.13
CA PRO A 104 -53.28 4.48 -11.77
C PRO A 104 -53.15 4.80 -13.28
N SER A 105 -53.90 5.76 -13.79
CA SER A 105 -54.14 5.98 -15.24
C SER A 105 -53.59 7.31 -15.77
N LYS A 106 -52.34 7.65 -15.43
CA LYS A 106 -51.41 8.50 -16.21
C LYS A 106 -50.01 8.48 -15.58
N LYS A 107 -49.02 7.88 -16.24
CA LYS A 107 -47.60 8.20 -16.00
C LYS A 107 -47.28 9.47 -16.77
N GLY A 108 -46.54 10.40 -16.15
CA GLY A 108 -46.40 11.76 -16.63
C GLY A 108 -45.44 11.94 -17.81
N THR A 109 -45.70 12.97 -18.62
CA THR A 109 -44.70 13.65 -19.46
C THR A 109 -43.97 14.69 -18.61
N ALA A 110 -42.64 14.67 -18.59
CA ALA A 110 -41.85 15.66 -17.87
C ALA A 110 -41.96 17.06 -18.52
N SER A 111 -42.07 18.10 -17.70
CA SER A 111 -42.18 19.49 -18.17
C SER A 111 -40.81 20.06 -18.52
N THR A 112 -40.58 20.36 -19.79
CA THR A 112 -39.42 21.15 -20.25
C THR A 112 -39.70 22.64 -20.09
N TYR A 113 -38.98 23.31 -19.20
CA TYR A 113 -38.88 24.77 -19.23
C TYR A 113 -37.99 25.21 -20.39
N LEU A 114 -38.50 26.08 -21.26
CA LEU A 114 -37.71 26.89 -22.18
C LEU A 114 -38.40 28.25 -22.35
N GLU A 115 -37.63 29.32 -22.27
CA GLU A 115 -38.14 30.69 -22.34
C GLU A 115 -38.54 31.08 -23.76
N SER A 116 -39.59 31.90 -23.89
CA SER A 116 -40.06 32.41 -25.18
C SER A 116 -39.59 33.85 -25.40
N SER A 117 -38.89 34.08 -26.52
CA SER A 117 -38.76 35.40 -27.13
C SER A 117 -39.53 35.42 -28.46
N ALA A 118 -40.18 36.54 -28.78
CA ALA A 118 -41.22 36.62 -29.81
C ALA A 118 -40.71 37.21 -31.13
N ASN A 119 -41.28 36.81 -32.28
CA ASN A 119 -42.34 37.60 -32.95
C ASN A 119 -42.81 37.09 -34.34
N SER A 120 -43.95 37.65 -34.78
CA SER A 120 -44.38 37.91 -36.18
C SER A 120 -44.62 36.76 -37.18
N ASN A 121 -45.91 36.51 -37.42
CA ASN A 121 -46.63 36.53 -38.71
C ASN A 121 -45.92 36.05 -40.02
N SER A 122 -46.53 35.06 -40.69
CA SER A 122 -47.36 35.30 -41.89
C SER A 122 -48.10 34.01 -42.32
N ALA A 123 -48.83 34.02 -43.45
CA ALA A 123 -49.85 33.02 -43.78
C ALA A 123 -49.75 32.47 -45.23
N CYS A 124 -50.58 31.46 -45.53
CA CYS A 124 -50.71 30.73 -46.82
C CYS A 124 -49.54 29.76 -47.15
N GLY A 125 -49.73 28.67 -47.90
CA GLY A 125 -50.95 28.17 -48.55
C GLY A 125 -50.77 26.74 -49.12
N ASN A 126 -51.84 26.18 -49.70
CA ASN A 126 -51.85 24.82 -50.27
C ASN A 126 -50.82 24.58 -51.38
N SER A 127 -50.23 23.37 -51.42
CA SER A 127 -50.29 22.48 -52.61
C SER A 127 -49.77 21.06 -52.33
N LYS A 128 -50.46 20.05 -52.87
CA LYS A 128 -49.92 18.70 -53.08
C LYS A 128 -49.40 18.58 -54.51
N MET A 129 -48.17 18.12 -54.72
CA MET A 129 -47.80 17.33 -55.89
C MET A 129 -46.76 16.28 -55.50
N ASN A 130 -46.89 15.07 -56.06
CA ASN A 130 -45.83 14.08 -56.04
C ASN A 130 -44.82 14.41 -57.14
N HIS A 131 -43.53 14.24 -56.87
CA HIS A 131 -42.64 13.67 -57.87
C HIS A 131 -41.55 12.82 -57.20
N LYS A 132 -41.01 11.86 -57.95
CA LYS A 132 -40.03 10.88 -57.48
C LYS A 132 -38.58 11.39 -57.54
N ASP A 133 -37.71 10.64 -56.86
CA ASP A 133 -36.28 10.42 -57.14
C ASP A 133 -35.36 11.65 -57.20
N VAL A 134 -34.65 11.92 -56.09
CA VAL A 134 -33.20 11.60 -55.95
C VAL A 134 -32.89 11.38 -54.46
N HIS A 135 -32.46 10.18 -54.07
CA HIS A 135 -31.88 9.96 -52.74
C HIS A 135 -30.40 10.36 -52.74
N SER A 136 -30.10 11.60 -52.34
CA SER A 136 -28.75 11.92 -51.85
C SER A 136 -28.55 11.26 -50.49
N VAL A 137 -27.72 10.22 -50.40
CA VAL A 137 -27.33 9.65 -49.11
C VAL A 137 -26.53 10.71 -48.35
N ARG A 138 -27.14 11.30 -47.32
CA ARG A 138 -26.41 12.05 -46.30
C ARG A 138 -25.96 11.05 -45.25
N ASP A 139 -24.67 10.76 -45.21
CA ASP A 139 -24.00 9.85 -44.26
C ASP A 139 -24.16 10.30 -42.81
N ASN A 140 -25.37 10.13 -42.27
CA ASN A 140 -25.68 10.40 -40.88
C ASN A 140 -25.41 9.13 -40.09
N PHE A 141 -24.21 9.01 -39.52
CA PHE A 141 -23.86 7.99 -38.51
C PHE A 141 -24.60 8.21 -37.17
N LYS A 142 -25.88 8.63 -37.24
CA LYS A 142 -26.75 8.98 -36.11
C LYS A 142 -27.30 7.77 -35.36
N ASP A 143 -27.11 6.57 -35.89
CA ASP A 143 -27.59 5.31 -35.31
C ASP A 143 -26.45 4.44 -34.75
N VAL A 144 -25.20 4.95 -34.80
CA VAL A 144 -24.03 4.32 -34.16
C VAL A 144 -24.05 4.65 -32.67
N ASN A 145 -24.41 3.65 -31.87
CA ASN A 145 -24.51 3.75 -30.40
C ASN A 145 -23.39 2.96 -29.67
N TYR A 146 -22.63 2.14 -30.38
CA TYR A 146 -21.45 1.40 -29.90
C TYR A 146 -20.44 1.27 -31.05
N LEU A 147 -19.16 1.11 -30.71
CA LEU A 147 -18.05 1.01 -31.66
C LEU A 147 -17.57 -0.43 -31.83
N THR A 148 -17.12 -0.75 -33.04
CA THR A 148 -16.32 -1.93 -33.39
C THR A 148 -15.15 -1.45 -34.26
N GLU A 149 -14.06 -2.24 -34.34
CA GLU A 149 -12.87 -1.86 -35.12
C GLU A 149 -13.23 -1.57 -36.59
N GLU A 150 -14.00 -2.46 -37.22
CA GLU A 150 -14.51 -2.32 -38.59
C GLU A 150 -15.20 -0.98 -38.81
N LYS A 151 -16.18 -0.63 -37.96
CA LYS A 151 -16.95 0.64 -38.06
C LYS A 151 -16.07 1.87 -37.83
N VAL A 152 -15.01 1.76 -37.03
CA VAL A 152 -14.07 2.87 -36.84
C VAL A 152 -13.20 3.07 -38.07
N TYR A 153 -12.77 2.00 -38.74
CA TYR A 153 -12.05 2.10 -40.02
C TYR A 153 -12.95 2.59 -41.16
N GLU A 154 -14.19 2.08 -41.29
CA GLU A 154 -15.19 2.61 -42.24
C GLU A 154 -15.37 4.13 -42.10
N ILE A 155 -15.54 4.63 -40.87
CA ILE A 155 -15.71 6.07 -40.63
C ILE A 155 -14.39 6.82 -40.87
N LEU A 156 -13.23 6.25 -40.53
CA LEU A 156 -11.92 6.88 -40.76
C LEU A 156 -11.59 7.03 -42.25
N ASP A 157 -11.85 6.00 -43.06
CA ASP A 157 -11.58 6.04 -44.50
C ASP A 157 -12.53 7.04 -45.17
N ILE A 158 -13.82 7.05 -44.82
CA ILE A 158 -14.80 8.04 -45.29
C ILE A 158 -14.44 9.47 -44.85
N CYS A 159 -13.83 9.66 -43.67
CA CYS A 159 -13.31 10.97 -43.26
C CYS A 159 -12.00 11.33 -43.99
N GLY A 160 -11.17 10.35 -44.33
CA GLY A 160 -9.93 10.53 -45.12
C GLY A 160 -10.21 10.96 -46.56
N GLU A 161 -11.22 10.36 -47.21
CA GLU A 161 -11.68 10.76 -48.55
C GLU A 161 -12.25 12.19 -48.63
N LYS A 162 -12.72 12.73 -47.49
CA LYS A 162 -13.49 13.99 -47.42
C LYS A 162 -12.77 15.12 -46.68
N GLU A 163 -11.61 14.85 -46.07
CA GLU A 163 -10.83 15.69 -45.14
C GLU A 163 -11.61 16.25 -43.90
N ASP A 164 -12.90 15.95 -43.76
CA ASP A 164 -13.75 16.38 -42.65
C ASP A 164 -13.93 15.28 -41.60
N TYR A 165 -13.24 15.43 -40.46
CA TYR A 165 -13.35 14.56 -39.29
C TYR A 165 -14.56 14.87 -38.38
N SER A 166 -15.40 15.87 -38.71
CA SER A 166 -16.60 16.23 -37.94
C SER A 166 -17.60 15.07 -37.72
N PRO A 167 -17.81 14.10 -38.64
CA PRO A 167 -18.65 12.94 -38.39
C PRO A 167 -18.06 12.05 -37.29
N LEU A 168 -16.77 11.73 -37.38
CA LEU A 168 -16.04 10.89 -36.42
C LEU A 168 -16.02 11.50 -35.02
N ILE A 169 -15.74 12.80 -34.92
CA ILE A 169 -15.78 13.58 -33.67
C ILE A 169 -17.15 13.50 -32.99
N ARG A 170 -18.25 13.55 -33.75
CA ARG A 170 -19.61 13.45 -33.22
C ARG A 170 -19.97 12.03 -32.75
N VAL A 171 -19.49 11.00 -33.45
CA VAL A 171 -19.71 9.60 -33.06
C VAL A 171 -18.90 9.25 -31.80
N ILE A 172 -17.60 9.59 -31.78
CA ILE A 172 -16.73 9.42 -30.61
C ILE A 172 -17.32 10.17 -29.41
N GLY A 173 -17.58 11.48 -29.57
CA GLY A 173 -18.12 12.32 -28.51
C GLY A 173 -19.43 11.77 -27.92
N ARG A 174 -20.30 11.17 -28.74
CA ARG A 174 -21.52 10.51 -28.25
C ARG A 174 -21.22 9.22 -27.50
N VAL A 175 -20.50 8.28 -28.11
CA VAL A 175 -20.29 6.94 -27.53
C VAL A 175 -19.46 7.05 -26.25
N PHE A 176 -18.41 7.86 -26.24
CA PHE A 176 -17.56 8.06 -25.06
C PHE A 176 -18.20 8.89 -23.94
N SER A 177 -19.26 9.67 -24.22
CA SER A 177 -20.04 10.33 -23.16
C SER A 177 -21.13 9.42 -22.54
N SER A 178 -21.29 8.18 -23.03
CA SER A 178 -22.33 7.24 -22.59
C SER A 178 -21.73 5.96 -22.03
N ALA A 179 -22.00 5.67 -20.76
CA ALA A 179 -21.54 4.44 -20.11
C ALA A 179 -22.07 3.19 -20.83
N GLU A 180 -23.35 3.16 -21.20
CA GLU A 180 -23.95 2.06 -21.98
C GLU A 180 -23.26 1.87 -23.34
N GLY A 181 -22.90 2.97 -24.02
CA GLY A 181 -22.23 2.93 -25.31
C GLY A 181 -20.83 2.31 -25.24
N LEU A 182 -20.04 2.68 -24.23
CA LEU A 182 -18.72 2.08 -23.99
C LEU A 182 -18.82 0.61 -23.53
N VAL A 183 -19.77 0.27 -22.67
CA VAL A 183 -19.97 -1.09 -22.18
C VAL A 183 -20.34 -2.08 -23.30
N GLN A 184 -21.01 -1.62 -24.36
CA GLN A 184 -21.33 -2.40 -25.56
C GLN A 184 -20.25 -2.34 -26.66
N SER A 185 -19.24 -1.48 -26.54
CA SER A 185 -18.20 -1.29 -27.56
C SER A 185 -17.09 -2.36 -27.50
N PHE A 186 -16.46 -2.61 -28.65
CA PHE A 186 -15.29 -3.48 -28.83
C PHE A 186 -15.39 -4.89 -28.23
N ARG A 187 -16.61 -5.43 -28.13
CA ARG A 187 -16.83 -6.80 -27.64
C ARG A 187 -16.29 -7.84 -28.63
N ARG A 188 -15.61 -8.87 -28.12
CA ARG A 188 -15.11 -10.01 -28.91
C ARG A 188 -16.25 -10.65 -29.71
N SER A 189 -16.03 -10.88 -31.00
CA SER A 189 -16.99 -11.60 -31.85
C SER A 189 -17.13 -13.06 -31.41
N LYS A 190 -18.33 -13.63 -31.54
CA LYS A 190 -18.53 -15.07 -31.35
C LYS A 190 -17.73 -15.82 -32.44
N PRO A 191 -17.04 -16.93 -32.12
CA PRO A 191 -16.62 -17.86 -33.17
C PRO A 191 -17.87 -18.42 -33.85
N HIS A 192 -17.95 -18.35 -35.18
CA HIS A 192 -19.07 -18.95 -35.91
C HIS A 192 -19.13 -20.46 -35.63
N THR A 193 -20.29 -20.94 -35.17
CA THR A 193 -20.53 -22.38 -35.06
C THR A 193 -20.51 -23.00 -36.45
N LYS A 194 -19.97 -24.22 -36.53
CA LYS A 194 -19.60 -24.94 -37.77
C LYS A 194 -20.78 -25.36 -38.66
N GLU A 195 -21.96 -24.82 -38.40
CA GLU A 195 -23.24 -25.10 -39.05
C GLU A 195 -23.66 -23.95 -39.99
N GLU A 196 -23.40 -22.69 -39.63
CA GLU A 196 -23.67 -21.53 -40.51
C GLU A 196 -22.78 -21.54 -41.77
N LEU A 197 -21.54 -22.03 -41.64
CA LEU A 197 -20.63 -22.20 -42.79
C LEU A 197 -21.11 -23.26 -43.80
N LYS A 198 -22.06 -24.13 -43.44
CA LYS A 198 -22.65 -25.13 -44.36
C LYS A 198 -23.83 -24.62 -45.17
N SER A 199 -24.45 -23.49 -44.82
CA SER A 199 -25.58 -22.93 -45.59
C SER A 199 -25.14 -22.02 -46.74
N LEU A 200 -23.87 -21.61 -46.76
CA LEU A 200 -23.30 -20.69 -47.76
C LEU A 200 -22.43 -21.36 -48.84
N GLN A 201 -22.04 -22.63 -48.67
CA GLN A 201 -21.36 -23.42 -49.71
C GLN A 201 -22.33 -24.43 -50.32
N GLY A 202 -23.29 -23.90 -51.10
CA GLY A 202 -24.46 -24.63 -51.62
C GLY A 202 -24.74 -24.44 -53.10
N LYS A 203 -23.71 -24.15 -53.90
CA LYS A 203 -23.66 -24.21 -55.38
C LYS A 203 -22.24 -23.87 -55.87
N ASP A 204 -21.56 -24.84 -56.45
CA ASP A 204 -21.26 -24.87 -57.88
C ASP A 204 -20.56 -26.20 -58.20
N GLU A 205 -21.18 -27.02 -59.06
CA GLU A 205 -20.62 -28.27 -59.56
C GLU A 205 -20.14 -28.05 -60.99
N ASP A 206 -18.84 -28.22 -61.26
CA ASP A 206 -18.37 -28.87 -62.50
C ASP A 206 -16.85 -29.19 -62.48
N LYS A 207 -16.56 -30.46 -62.82
CA LYS A 207 -15.42 -30.95 -63.63
C LYS A 207 -14.02 -31.26 -63.07
N ASP A 208 -13.66 -32.53 -63.30
CA ASP A 208 -12.42 -33.11 -63.84
C ASP A 208 -11.15 -33.02 -62.95
N GLU A 209 -10.57 -34.13 -62.45
CA GLU A 209 -9.74 -35.16 -63.15
C GLU A 209 -8.47 -34.53 -63.76
N ASP A 210 -7.22 -34.92 -63.44
CA ASP A 210 -6.61 -36.07 -62.73
C ASP A 210 -5.57 -35.57 -61.66
N GLU A 211 -4.73 -36.33 -60.92
CA GLU A 211 -4.11 -37.65 -61.12
C GLU A 211 -3.74 -38.34 -59.76
N LYS A 212 -3.09 -39.53 -59.79
CA LYS A 212 -3.19 -40.58 -58.76
C LYS A 212 -1.87 -40.98 -58.05
N GLU A 213 -2.04 -41.53 -56.83
CA GLU A 213 -1.27 -42.59 -56.14
C GLU A 213 0.29 -42.50 -56.06
N ALA A 214 0.96 -42.44 -54.91
CA ALA A 214 0.88 -43.17 -53.63
C ALA A 214 1.57 -44.57 -53.59
N ALA A 215 2.81 -44.60 -53.10
CA ALA A 215 3.43 -45.70 -52.34
C ALA A 215 4.62 -45.11 -51.55
N ALA A 216 4.72 -45.09 -50.21
CA ALA A 216 4.45 -46.06 -49.14
C ALA A 216 5.63 -46.97 -48.82
N CYS A 217 6.27 -46.75 -47.66
CA CYS A 217 7.09 -47.73 -46.96
C CYS A 217 6.96 -47.56 -45.43
N SER A 218 6.45 -48.60 -44.79
CA SER A 218 6.25 -48.87 -43.35
C SER A 218 7.54 -48.86 -42.50
N ALA A 219 7.52 -48.83 -41.16
CA ALA A 219 6.55 -48.46 -40.11
C ALA A 219 7.15 -48.75 -38.70
N THR A 220 6.63 -48.18 -37.60
CA THR A 220 6.58 -48.77 -36.23
C THR A 220 5.76 -47.88 -35.26
N ALA A 221 4.84 -48.47 -34.48
CA ALA A 221 4.13 -47.97 -33.27
C ALA A 221 3.41 -46.58 -33.35
N MET A 222 2.13 -46.36 -33.01
CA MET A 222 1.21 -46.86 -31.95
C MET A 222 1.56 -46.40 -30.52
N GLU A 223 0.63 -45.93 -29.68
CA GLU A 223 -0.72 -45.31 -29.88
C GLU A 223 -1.17 -44.66 -28.54
N GLU A 224 -2.29 -43.92 -28.55
CA GLU A 224 -3.07 -43.45 -27.36
C GLU A 224 -2.35 -42.56 -26.31
N ASP A 225 -3.04 -42.04 -25.28
CA ASP A 225 -4.16 -41.08 -25.31
C ASP A 225 -4.26 -40.44 -23.89
N SER A 226 -5.03 -39.37 -23.72
CA SER A 226 -5.31 -38.78 -22.39
C SER A 226 -6.55 -39.39 -21.73
N PRO A 227 -6.59 -39.52 -20.38
CA PRO A 227 -7.58 -38.71 -19.66
C PRO A 227 -7.15 -38.27 -18.24
N THR A 228 -8.02 -37.47 -17.60
CA THR A 228 -7.76 -36.72 -16.36
C THR A 228 -8.43 -37.28 -15.10
N SER A 229 -7.94 -36.79 -13.95
CA SER A 229 -8.66 -36.52 -12.68
C SER A 229 -8.81 -37.63 -11.64
N SER A 230 -8.87 -37.20 -10.38
CA SER A 230 -9.76 -37.78 -9.37
C SER A 230 -10.25 -36.70 -8.40
N SER A 231 -11.53 -36.74 -8.05
CA SER A 231 -12.17 -35.83 -7.08
C SER A 231 -13.11 -36.65 -6.21
N SER A 232 -13.05 -36.48 -4.88
CA SER A 232 -13.93 -37.21 -3.96
C SER A 232 -15.37 -36.69 -4.05
N SER A 233 -16.34 -37.56 -3.74
CA SER A 233 -17.73 -37.43 -4.23
C SER A 233 -18.80 -37.47 -3.14
N ARG A 234 -20.00 -36.97 -3.47
CA ARG A 234 -21.30 -37.43 -2.96
C ARG A 234 -22.43 -36.99 -3.90
N LEU A 235 -23.53 -37.75 -3.90
CA LEU A 235 -24.60 -37.71 -4.91
C LEU A 235 -25.90 -37.11 -4.33
N GLY A 236 -26.75 -36.58 -5.20
CA GLY A 236 -28.13 -36.18 -4.91
C GLY A 236 -28.81 -35.58 -6.14
N GLU A 237 -29.90 -36.19 -6.61
CA GLU A 237 -30.59 -35.82 -7.85
C GLU A 237 -31.71 -34.79 -7.60
N SER A 238 -32.00 -33.92 -8.57
CA SER A 238 -33.30 -33.92 -9.30
C SER A 238 -33.46 -32.73 -10.26
N SER A 239 -34.41 -32.88 -11.18
CA SER A 239 -34.66 -32.05 -12.36
C SER A 239 -35.36 -30.71 -12.09
N SER A 240 -34.92 -29.65 -12.76
CA SER A 240 -35.71 -28.85 -13.73
C SER A 240 -34.83 -27.72 -14.29
N GLY A 241 -35.11 -27.24 -15.52
CA GLY A 241 -34.24 -26.28 -16.21
C GLY A 241 -34.95 -24.98 -16.55
N GLU A 242 -34.18 -23.88 -16.61
CA GLU A 242 -34.54 -22.66 -17.34
C GLU A 242 -33.30 -21.76 -17.56
N ASN A 243 -33.26 -21.09 -18.72
CA ASN A 243 -32.44 -19.90 -19.05
C ASN A 243 -30.90 -20.00 -18.92
N ASP A 244 -30.24 -20.47 -19.99
CA ASP A 244 -28.78 -20.39 -20.17
C ASP A 244 -28.29 -18.94 -20.35
N VAL A 245 -27.73 -18.37 -19.28
CA VAL A 245 -26.79 -17.24 -19.36
C VAL A 245 -25.38 -17.80 -19.26
N GLN A 246 -24.73 -17.98 -20.42
CA GLN A 246 -23.36 -18.50 -20.48
C GLN A 246 -22.40 -17.59 -19.71
N LYS A 247 -21.90 -18.09 -18.58
CA LYS A 247 -20.82 -17.43 -17.82
C LYS A 247 -19.54 -17.46 -18.62
N LEU A 248 -18.98 -16.27 -18.89
CA LEU A 248 -17.56 -16.11 -19.18
C LEU A 248 -16.72 -16.67 -18.01
N ALA A 249 -15.48 -17.07 -18.28
CA ALA A 249 -14.52 -17.40 -17.23
C ALA A 249 -14.37 -16.19 -16.26
N PRO A 250 -14.20 -16.41 -14.95
CA PRO A 250 -14.35 -15.37 -13.93
C PRO A 250 -13.44 -14.14 -14.13
N ASP A 251 -12.29 -14.35 -14.77
CA ASP A 251 -11.24 -13.35 -15.01
C ASP A 251 -11.11 -12.93 -16.49
N GLU A 252 -12.10 -13.23 -17.36
CA GLU A 252 -12.13 -12.73 -18.74
C GLU A 252 -13.12 -11.57 -18.92
N VAL A 253 -12.63 -10.47 -19.50
CA VAL A 253 -13.43 -9.31 -19.89
C VAL A 253 -13.84 -9.44 -21.36
N SER A 254 -15.05 -9.01 -21.70
CA SER A 254 -15.66 -9.23 -23.02
C SER A 254 -15.07 -8.40 -24.17
N VAL A 255 -14.09 -7.53 -23.89
CA VAL A 255 -13.46 -6.59 -24.85
C VAL A 255 -12.28 -7.25 -25.59
N ASP A 256 -12.12 -6.94 -26.89
CA ASP A 256 -10.85 -7.11 -27.60
C ASP A 256 -9.95 -5.89 -27.36
N ILE A 257 -8.99 -6.06 -26.45
CA ILE A 257 -8.04 -5.03 -26.04
C ILE A 257 -7.08 -4.66 -27.17
N GLU A 258 -6.70 -5.61 -28.04
CA GLU A 258 -5.74 -5.33 -29.10
C GLU A 258 -6.42 -4.61 -30.28
N ALA A 259 -7.70 -4.89 -30.56
CA ALA A 259 -8.54 -4.06 -31.42
C ALA A 259 -8.64 -2.61 -30.92
N VAL A 260 -8.91 -2.42 -29.62
CA VAL A 260 -8.92 -1.09 -28.98
C VAL A 260 -7.58 -0.37 -29.16
N ARG A 261 -6.45 -1.06 -28.94
CA ARG A 261 -5.10 -0.50 -29.15
C ARG A 261 -4.81 -0.15 -30.60
N ARG A 262 -5.24 -0.96 -31.58
CA ARG A 262 -5.08 -0.66 -33.02
C ARG A 262 -5.87 0.59 -33.39
N VAL A 263 -7.11 0.71 -32.89
CA VAL A 263 -7.98 1.86 -33.08
C VAL A 263 -7.39 3.14 -32.45
N TYR A 264 -6.94 3.12 -31.19
CA TYR A 264 -6.35 4.32 -30.56
C TYR A 264 -5.10 4.81 -31.29
N ARG A 265 -4.18 3.90 -31.70
CA ARG A 265 -3.00 4.26 -32.52
C ARG A 265 -3.39 5.05 -33.77
N ARG A 266 -4.50 4.70 -34.42
CA ARG A 266 -4.99 5.38 -35.63
C ARG A 266 -5.76 6.68 -35.34
N LEU A 267 -6.52 6.74 -34.25
CA LEU A 267 -7.32 7.92 -33.87
C LEU A 267 -6.50 9.04 -33.23
N LEU A 268 -5.55 8.70 -32.35
CA LEU A 268 -4.70 9.66 -31.61
C LEU A 268 -3.60 10.29 -32.48
N SER A 269 -3.54 9.91 -33.77
CA SER A 269 -2.75 10.59 -34.80
C SER A 269 -3.32 11.97 -35.21
N ASN A 270 -4.36 12.50 -34.54
CA ASN A 270 -5.07 13.71 -34.93
C ASN A 270 -5.62 14.49 -33.71
N GLU A 271 -4.99 15.63 -33.40
CA GLU A 271 -5.32 16.55 -32.29
C GLU A 271 -6.83 16.91 -32.20
N LYS A 272 -7.53 17.00 -33.34
CA LYS A 272 -8.97 17.34 -33.36
C LYS A 272 -9.86 16.24 -32.77
N ILE A 273 -9.37 15.01 -32.73
CA ILE A 273 -10.07 13.85 -32.15
C ILE A 273 -9.76 13.75 -30.65
N GLU A 274 -8.55 14.12 -30.24
CA GLU A 274 -8.12 14.18 -28.84
C GLU A 274 -8.99 15.14 -28.01
N ALA A 275 -9.24 16.34 -28.51
CA ALA A 275 -10.17 17.29 -27.88
C ALA A 275 -11.60 16.72 -27.75
N ALA A 276 -12.03 15.82 -28.65
CA ALA A 276 -13.34 15.17 -28.57
C ALA A 276 -13.38 14.10 -27.46
N PHE A 277 -12.31 13.30 -27.31
CA PHE A 277 -12.16 12.35 -26.21
C PHE A 277 -12.12 13.04 -24.85
N LEU A 278 -11.34 14.13 -24.71
CA LEU A 278 -11.24 14.89 -23.46
C LEU A 278 -12.61 15.39 -22.99
N ASN A 279 -13.35 16.07 -23.86
CA ASN A 279 -14.71 16.54 -23.53
C ASN A 279 -15.65 15.37 -23.18
N ALA A 280 -15.56 14.25 -23.90
CA ALA A 280 -16.40 13.08 -23.62
C ALA A 280 -16.10 12.46 -22.24
N LEU A 281 -14.83 12.37 -21.84
CA LEU A 281 -14.44 11.87 -20.51
C LEU A 281 -14.92 12.78 -19.36
N VAL A 282 -14.94 14.10 -19.58
CA VAL A 282 -15.49 15.08 -18.61
C VAL A 282 -17.01 14.95 -18.47
N TYR A 283 -17.74 14.61 -19.53
CA TYR A 283 -19.17 14.30 -19.42
C TYR A 283 -19.44 12.89 -18.87
N LEU A 284 -18.57 11.91 -19.15
CA LEU A 284 -18.73 10.54 -18.70
C LEU A 284 -18.51 10.38 -17.20
N SER A 285 -17.40 10.93 -16.68
CA SER A 285 -16.88 10.56 -15.36
C SER A 285 -17.83 10.88 -14.20
N PRO A 286 -18.51 12.04 -14.14
CA PRO A 286 -19.49 12.32 -13.08
C PRO A 286 -20.71 11.39 -13.13
N ASN A 287 -21.16 11.00 -14.32
CA ASN A 287 -22.27 10.06 -14.49
C ASN A 287 -21.87 8.66 -13.97
N VAL A 288 -20.65 8.21 -14.28
CA VAL A 288 -20.09 6.94 -13.80
C VAL A 288 -19.89 6.96 -12.28
N GLU A 289 -19.46 8.08 -11.69
CA GLU A 289 -19.38 8.23 -10.22
C GLU A 289 -20.77 8.09 -9.58
N CYS A 290 -21.82 8.70 -10.15
CA CYS A 290 -23.19 8.56 -9.66
C CYS A 290 -23.74 7.13 -9.83
N ASP A 291 -23.51 6.48 -10.97
CA ASP A 291 -23.93 5.10 -11.25
C ASP A 291 -23.35 4.11 -10.22
N LEU A 292 -22.05 4.20 -9.96
CA LEU A 292 -21.36 3.35 -8.99
C LEU A 292 -21.82 3.65 -7.56
N THR A 293 -21.94 4.94 -7.19
CA THR A 293 -22.26 5.35 -5.81
C THR A 293 -23.73 5.11 -5.43
N TYR A 294 -24.69 5.31 -6.35
CA TYR A 294 -26.12 5.32 -6.03
C TYR A 294 -26.95 4.24 -6.73
N HIS A 295 -26.46 3.63 -7.82
CA HIS A 295 -27.23 2.68 -8.63
C HIS A 295 -26.68 1.25 -8.59
N ASN A 296 -25.49 1.04 -8.02
CA ASN A 296 -24.82 -0.26 -7.90
C ASN A 296 -24.76 -1.01 -9.25
N VAL A 297 -24.45 -0.29 -10.33
CA VAL A 297 -24.59 -0.81 -11.71
C VAL A 297 -23.70 -2.03 -11.97
N TYR A 298 -22.51 -2.11 -11.38
CA TYR A 298 -21.63 -3.29 -11.49
C TYR A 298 -22.28 -4.60 -10.97
N SER A 299 -23.15 -4.51 -9.96
CA SER A 299 -23.91 -5.65 -9.45
C SER A 299 -25.05 -6.09 -10.39
N ARG A 300 -25.35 -5.31 -11.43
CA ARG A 300 -26.37 -5.60 -12.46
C ARG A 300 -25.74 -6.04 -13.78
N ASP A 301 -24.65 -5.40 -14.21
CA ASP A 301 -23.84 -5.82 -15.36
C ASP A 301 -22.34 -5.79 -15.02
N GLN A 302 -21.71 -6.97 -15.04
CA GLN A 302 -20.27 -7.10 -14.81
C GLN A 302 -19.43 -6.57 -15.99
N ASN A 303 -20.03 -6.39 -17.18
CA ASN A 303 -19.39 -5.74 -18.32
C ASN A 303 -19.19 -4.22 -18.10
N TYR A 304 -19.67 -3.64 -16.99
CA TYR A 304 -19.40 -2.23 -16.67
C TYR A 304 -17.90 -1.92 -16.55
N LEU A 305 -17.07 -2.94 -16.28
CA LEU A 305 -15.60 -2.84 -16.33
C LEU A 305 -15.03 -2.52 -17.71
N ASN A 306 -15.73 -2.85 -18.80
CA ASN A 306 -15.30 -2.59 -20.18
C ASN A 306 -14.95 -1.11 -20.39
N LEU A 307 -15.72 -0.21 -19.77
CA LEU A 307 -15.52 1.23 -19.79
C LEU A 307 -14.12 1.61 -19.29
N PHE A 308 -13.72 1.10 -18.13
CA PHE A 308 -12.44 1.41 -17.51
C PHE A 308 -11.26 0.86 -18.32
N VAL A 309 -11.42 -0.34 -18.89
CA VAL A 309 -10.42 -0.93 -19.80
C VAL A 309 -10.27 -0.09 -21.06
N ILE A 310 -11.37 0.27 -21.74
CA ILE A 310 -11.33 1.06 -22.98
C ILE A 310 -10.74 2.45 -22.74
N VAL A 311 -11.03 3.11 -21.62
CA VAL A 311 -10.45 4.43 -21.32
C VAL A 311 -8.95 4.33 -21.01
N MET A 312 -8.52 3.36 -20.20
CA MET A 312 -7.10 3.22 -19.82
C MET A 312 -6.17 2.85 -20.99
N GLU A 313 -6.69 2.28 -22.09
CA GLU A 313 -5.91 1.99 -23.31
C GLU A 313 -5.65 3.22 -24.20
N ASN A 314 -6.20 4.40 -23.87
CA ASN A 314 -5.79 5.67 -24.49
C ASN A 314 -4.33 5.99 -24.13
N SER A 315 -3.44 6.14 -25.13
CA SER A 315 -2.02 6.45 -24.89
C SER A 315 -1.81 7.87 -24.35
N ASN A 316 -2.65 8.83 -24.73
CA ASN A 316 -2.41 10.26 -24.52
C ASN A 316 -2.93 10.78 -23.17
N LEU A 317 -3.32 9.91 -22.23
CA LEU A 317 -3.78 10.32 -20.89
C LEU A 317 -2.74 11.11 -20.07
N HIS A 318 -1.48 11.12 -20.52
CA HIS A 318 -0.38 11.92 -20.01
C HIS A 318 -0.36 13.38 -20.52
N SER A 319 -1.27 13.80 -21.42
CA SER A 319 -1.31 15.20 -21.88
C SER A 319 -1.76 16.13 -20.75
N PRO A 320 -1.21 17.35 -20.64
CA PRO A 320 -1.54 18.26 -19.55
C PRO A 320 -3.04 18.61 -19.51
N GLU A 321 -3.71 18.64 -20.65
CA GLU A 321 -5.14 18.89 -20.77
C GLU A 321 -5.99 17.75 -20.14
N TYR A 322 -5.57 16.48 -20.32
CA TYR A 322 -6.19 15.36 -19.60
C TYR A 322 -5.87 15.39 -18.11
N LEU A 323 -4.61 15.66 -17.72
CA LEU A 323 -4.17 15.72 -16.32
C LEU A 323 -4.85 16.86 -15.53
N GLU A 324 -5.14 18.00 -16.16
CA GLU A 324 -5.79 19.12 -15.49
C GLU A 324 -7.26 18.84 -15.16
N ILE A 325 -8.03 18.37 -16.15
CA ILE A 325 -9.51 18.38 -16.10
C ILE A 325 -10.12 16.97 -16.10
N ALA A 326 -9.77 16.12 -17.07
CA ALA A 326 -10.50 14.89 -17.37
C ALA A 326 -10.09 13.70 -16.49
N LEU A 327 -8.79 13.43 -16.39
CA LEU A 327 -8.25 12.31 -15.62
C LEU A 327 -8.59 12.41 -14.12
N PRO A 328 -8.54 13.58 -13.43
CA PRO A 328 -8.98 13.70 -12.04
C PRO A 328 -10.40 13.20 -11.80
N GLN A 329 -11.34 13.51 -12.70
CA GLN A 329 -12.75 13.08 -12.57
C GLN A 329 -12.87 11.58 -12.82
N PHE A 330 -12.16 11.06 -13.81
CA PHE A 330 -12.11 9.62 -14.09
C PHE A 330 -11.50 8.82 -12.92
N CYS A 331 -10.47 9.34 -12.26
CA CYS A 331 -9.92 8.77 -11.03
C CYS A 331 -10.96 8.73 -9.91
N LYS A 332 -11.71 9.83 -9.68
CA LYS A 332 -12.79 9.84 -8.67
C LYS A 332 -13.80 8.74 -8.92
N ALA A 333 -14.28 8.61 -10.17
CA ALA A 333 -15.20 7.56 -10.57
C ALA A 333 -14.62 6.15 -10.37
N MET A 334 -13.39 5.88 -10.84
CA MET A 334 -12.73 4.58 -10.67
C MET A 334 -12.48 4.22 -9.20
N SER A 335 -12.23 5.22 -8.33
CA SER A 335 -12.07 5.01 -6.89
C SER A 335 -13.33 4.56 -6.14
N LYS A 336 -14.52 4.60 -6.79
CA LYS A 336 -15.78 4.06 -6.24
C LYS A 336 -16.07 2.62 -6.65
N LEU A 337 -15.21 1.98 -7.45
CA LEU A 337 -15.43 0.60 -7.88
C LEU A 337 -15.46 -0.36 -6.66
N PRO A 338 -16.43 -1.30 -6.58
CA PRO A 338 -16.44 -2.34 -5.55
C PRO A 338 -15.16 -3.20 -5.56
N LEU A 339 -14.82 -3.82 -4.42
CA LEU A 339 -13.60 -4.65 -4.29
C LEU A 339 -13.51 -5.75 -5.36
N ALA A 340 -14.60 -6.50 -5.58
CA ALA A 340 -14.71 -7.52 -6.62
C ALA A 340 -14.70 -6.98 -8.07
N ALA A 341 -14.71 -5.66 -8.26
CA ALA A 341 -14.45 -5.00 -9.54
C ALA A 341 -12.96 -4.63 -9.67
N GLN A 342 -12.37 -4.07 -8.62
CA GLN A 342 -10.93 -3.75 -8.53
C GLN A 342 -10.08 -5.01 -8.69
N ALA A 343 -10.43 -6.11 -8.02
CA ALA A 343 -9.75 -7.40 -8.12
C ALA A 343 -9.75 -7.97 -9.55
N LYS A 344 -10.87 -7.86 -10.29
CA LYS A 344 -10.92 -8.28 -11.70
C LYS A 344 -10.06 -7.41 -12.61
N LEU A 345 -10.02 -6.09 -12.39
CA LEU A 345 -9.10 -5.21 -13.13
C LEU A 345 -7.65 -5.57 -12.86
N ALA A 346 -7.27 -5.85 -11.61
CA ALA A 346 -5.91 -6.28 -11.26
C ALA A 346 -5.52 -7.61 -11.95
N ARG A 347 -6.43 -8.61 -11.97
CA ARG A 347 -6.23 -9.91 -12.66
C ARG A 347 -6.28 -9.84 -14.19
N LEU A 348 -6.82 -8.76 -14.76
CA LEU A 348 -6.74 -8.48 -16.19
C LEU A 348 -5.40 -7.82 -16.54
N TRP A 349 -5.06 -6.76 -15.82
CA TRP A 349 -3.86 -5.96 -16.06
C TRP A 349 -2.57 -6.74 -15.74
N SER A 350 -2.60 -7.71 -14.83
CA SER A 350 -1.47 -8.63 -14.60
C SER A 350 -1.05 -9.46 -15.83
N ARG A 351 -1.90 -9.53 -16.87
CA ARG A 351 -1.60 -10.17 -18.15
C ARG A 351 -0.96 -9.22 -19.17
N TYR A 352 -0.70 -7.97 -18.79
CA TYR A 352 -0.07 -6.96 -19.67
C TYR A 352 1.45 -7.01 -19.53
N GLY A 353 2.17 -6.54 -20.55
CA GLY A 353 3.63 -6.40 -20.48
C GLY A 353 4.05 -5.23 -19.58
N ALA A 354 5.29 -5.29 -19.11
CA ALA A 354 5.89 -4.28 -18.23
C ALA A 354 5.81 -2.85 -18.79
N GLU A 355 5.92 -2.68 -20.11
CA GLU A 355 5.77 -1.36 -20.78
C GLU A 355 4.36 -0.77 -20.62
N GLN A 356 3.31 -1.60 -20.72
CA GLN A 356 1.93 -1.12 -20.58
C GLN A 356 1.61 -0.81 -19.10
N ILE A 357 2.13 -1.61 -18.16
CA ILE A 357 2.03 -1.31 -16.73
C ILE A 357 2.78 -0.01 -16.41
N ARG A 358 4.02 0.17 -16.88
CA ARG A 358 4.79 1.41 -16.68
C ARG A 358 4.05 2.64 -17.19
N ARG A 359 3.54 2.63 -18.43
CA ARG A 359 2.73 3.74 -18.97
C ARG A 359 1.54 4.08 -18.07
N MET A 360 0.86 3.08 -17.51
CA MET A 360 -0.26 3.30 -16.60
C MET A 360 0.20 3.87 -15.25
N VAL A 361 1.31 3.39 -14.69
CA VAL A 361 1.95 3.96 -13.49
C VAL A 361 2.33 5.42 -13.71
N GLU A 362 3.08 5.72 -14.78
CA GLU A 362 3.47 7.07 -15.20
C GLU A 362 2.26 8.01 -15.30
N THR A 363 1.14 7.54 -15.88
CA THR A 363 -0.10 8.33 -16.02
C THR A 363 -0.66 8.80 -14.66
N PHE A 364 -0.73 7.93 -13.65
CA PHE A 364 -1.20 8.32 -12.31
C PHE A 364 -0.12 9.08 -11.52
N GLN A 365 1.15 8.72 -11.68
CA GLN A 365 2.28 9.43 -11.05
C GLN A 365 2.36 10.88 -11.50
N GLN A 366 2.24 11.13 -12.82
CA GLN A 366 2.23 12.48 -13.38
C GLN A 366 1.02 13.29 -12.91
N LEU A 367 -0.16 12.68 -12.77
CA LEU A 367 -1.32 13.36 -12.18
C LEU A 367 -1.09 13.76 -10.72
N ILE A 368 -0.57 12.84 -9.90
CA ILE A 368 -0.24 13.11 -8.49
C ILE A 368 0.79 14.23 -8.40
N THR A 369 1.93 14.11 -9.10
CA THR A 369 2.99 15.11 -9.16
C THR A 369 2.48 16.47 -9.67
N TYR A 370 1.65 16.49 -10.72
CA TYR A 370 1.08 17.73 -11.25
C TYR A 370 0.18 18.45 -10.25
N LYS A 371 -0.70 17.73 -9.53
CA LYS A 371 -1.55 18.33 -8.49
C LYS A 371 -0.75 18.72 -7.25
N VAL A 372 0.25 17.93 -6.85
CA VAL A 372 1.16 18.23 -5.73
C VAL A 372 1.99 19.50 -5.98
N ILE A 373 2.48 19.71 -7.21
CA ILE A 373 3.28 20.90 -7.57
C ILE A 373 2.39 22.13 -7.87
N SER A 374 1.18 21.94 -8.41
CA SER A 374 0.31 23.07 -8.82
C SER A 374 -0.50 23.68 -7.66
N ASN A 375 -0.73 22.93 -6.58
CA ASN A 375 -1.48 23.38 -5.41
C ASN A 375 -0.55 23.70 -4.24
N GLU A 376 -0.73 24.85 -3.58
CA GLU A 376 0.00 25.16 -2.34
C GLU A 376 -0.57 24.38 -1.14
N PHE A 377 0.10 23.31 -0.76
CA PHE A 377 -0.18 22.56 0.47
C PHE A 377 0.56 23.16 1.67
N ASN A 378 -0.07 23.08 2.84
CA ASN A 378 0.45 23.64 4.09
C ASN A 378 -0.31 23.04 5.27
N SER A 379 0.07 23.41 6.50
CA SER A 379 -0.49 22.86 7.73
C SER A 379 -2.01 23.03 7.94
N ARG A 380 -2.71 23.77 7.06
CA ARG A 380 -4.18 23.91 6.99
C ARG A 380 -4.81 23.33 5.72
N ASN A 381 -4.03 23.12 4.66
CA ASN A 381 -4.45 22.54 3.37
C ASN A 381 -3.60 21.29 3.13
N LEU A 382 -4.12 20.12 3.52
CA LEU A 382 -3.37 18.86 3.52
C LEU A 382 -3.58 18.10 2.20
N VAL A 383 -2.55 17.41 1.70
CA VAL A 383 -2.67 16.54 0.50
C VAL A 383 -3.71 15.43 0.72
N ASN A 384 -3.92 15.02 1.97
CA ASN A 384 -4.97 14.08 2.42
C ASN A 384 -6.40 14.53 2.10
N ASP A 385 -6.63 15.83 1.89
CA ASP A 385 -7.94 16.43 1.61
C ASP A 385 -8.11 16.75 0.11
N ASP A 386 -7.11 16.50 -0.75
CA ASP A 386 -7.23 16.63 -2.20
C ASP A 386 -7.81 15.34 -2.81
N ASP A 387 -9.09 15.38 -3.16
CA ASP A 387 -9.80 14.26 -3.81
C ASP A 387 -9.07 13.69 -5.04
N ALA A 388 -8.37 14.52 -5.83
CA ALA A 388 -7.74 14.08 -7.07
C ALA A 388 -6.47 13.27 -6.78
N VAL A 389 -5.63 13.73 -5.85
CA VAL A 389 -4.46 12.97 -5.39
C VAL A 389 -4.90 11.68 -4.69
N VAL A 390 -5.88 11.75 -3.79
CA VAL A 390 -6.43 10.59 -3.07
C VAL A 390 -7.05 9.57 -4.02
N ALA A 391 -7.84 9.99 -5.00
CA ALA A 391 -8.43 9.10 -5.98
C ALA A 391 -7.38 8.47 -6.90
N SER A 392 -6.38 9.25 -7.34
CA SER A 392 -5.27 8.75 -8.17
C SER A 392 -4.44 7.70 -7.44
N THR A 393 -4.16 7.90 -6.14
CA THR A 393 -3.46 6.93 -5.29
C THR A 393 -4.27 5.62 -5.17
N LYS A 394 -5.59 5.71 -4.97
CA LYS A 394 -6.49 4.54 -4.97
C LYS A 394 -6.56 3.83 -6.31
N CYS A 395 -6.39 4.54 -7.43
CA CYS A 395 -6.29 3.94 -8.77
C CYS A 395 -4.96 3.23 -8.99
N LEU A 396 -3.84 3.89 -8.63
CA LEU A 396 -2.48 3.34 -8.71
C LEU A 396 -2.32 2.06 -7.88
N LYS A 397 -3.01 1.97 -6.72
CA LYS A 397 -3.09 0.76 -5.90
C LYS A 397 -3.56 -0.49 -6.68
N ILE A 398 -4.54 -0.36 -7.57
CA ILE A 398 -5.04 -1.49 -8.37
C ILE A 398 -3.95 -1.99 -9.33
N ILE A 399 -3.18 -1.06 -9.90
CA ILE A 399 -2.06 -1.34 -10.82
C ILE A 399 -0.86 -1.91 -10.06
N TYR A 400 -0.62 -1.46 -8.82
CA TYR A 400 0.40 -2.05 -7.94
C TYR A 400 0.12 -3.53 -7.64
N TYR A 401 -1.13 -3.90 -7.32
CA TYR A 401 -1.49 -5.32 -7.20
C TYR A 401 -1.45 -6.08 -8.54
N ALA A 402 -1.77 -5.44 -9.67
CA ALA A 402 -1.58 -6.04 -11.00
C ALA A 402 -0.11 -6.33 -11.33
N ASN A 403 0.79 -5.41 -10.95
CA ASN A 403 2.24 -5.50 -11.11
C ASN A 403 2.85 -6.62 -10.24
N VAL A 404 2.31 -6.81 -9.03
CA VAL A 404 2.59 -7.95 -8.14
C VAL A 404 2.08 -9.26 -8.74
N LEU A 405 0.83 -9.29 -9.20
CA LEU A 405 0.16 -10.47 -9.80
C LEU A 405 0.83 -10.99 -11.07
N GLY A 406 1.31 -10.08 -11.93
CA GLY A 406 1.97 -10.44 -13.20
C GLY A 406 3.47 -10.70 -13.06
N GLY A 407 4.01 -10.47 -11.85
CA GLY A 407 5.40 -10.74 -11.52
C GLY A 407 5.66 -12.20 -11.14
N ASP A 408 6.89 -12.44 -10.72
CA ASP A 408 7.41 -13.72 -10.26
C ASP A 408 7.03 -13.94 -8.78
N LEU A 409 5.93 -14.66 -8.54
CA LEU A 409 5.36 -14.92 -7.21
C LEU A 409 5.93 -16.18 -6.57
N ASP A 410 6.21 -16.10 -5.27
CA ASP A 410 6.54 -17.21 -4.36
C ASP A 410 5.22 -17.92 -3.96
N VAL A 411 4.66 -18.71 -4.88
CA VAL A 411 3.31 -19.35 -4.74
C VAL A 411 3.30 -20.53 -3.74
N GLU A 412 4.47 -21.03 -3.36
CA GLU A 412 4.58 -21.94 -2.23
C GLU A 412 4.15 -21.20 -0.95
N HIS A 413 3.14 -21.71 -0.23
CA HIS A 413 2.67 -21.18 1.06
C HIS A 413 3.69 -21.44 2.18
N ASN A 414 4.87 -20.84 2.00
CA ASN A 414 6.10 -21.01 2.77
C ASN A 414 6.07 -20.16 4.04
N GLU A 415 5.02 -20.35 4.83
CA GLU A 415 4.85 -19.71 6.12
C GLU A 415 5.41 -20.61 7.22
N GLU A 416 6.07 -20.00 8.18
CA GLU A 416 6.20 -20.58 9.51
C GLU A 416 4.86 -20.33 10.21
N GLU A 417 4.13 -21.38 10.60
CA GLU A 417 2.92 -21.22 11.41
C GLU A 417 3.26 -20.40 12.67
N ASP A 418 2.39 -19.46 13.04
CA ASP A 418 2.56 -18.63 14.24
C ASP A 418 2.25 -19.46 15.52
N GLU A 419 2.98 -20.57 15.71
CA GLU A 419 3.00 -21.42 16.91
C GLU A 419 3.66 -20.68 18.09
N GLU A 420 2.95 -19.68 18.58
CA GLU A 420 2.81 -19.26 19.99
C GLU A 420 2.16 -17.87 19.99
N PRO A 421 0.82 -17.76 20.15
CA PRO A 421 0.29 -16.51 20.68
C PRO A 421 0.94 -16.29 22.04
N ILE A 422 1.70 -15.19 22.18
CA ILE A 422 2.25 -14.76 23.47
C ILE A 422 1.10 -14.80 24.48
N PRO A 423 1.22 -15.51 25.62
CA PRO A 423 0.10 -15.65 26.55
C PRO A 423 -0.41 -14.28 26.99
N GLU A 424 -1.61 -13.90 26.55
CA GLU A 424 -2.28 -12.72 27.07
C GLU A 424 -2.45 -12.93 28.58
N SER A 425 -1.74 -12.11 29.37
CA SER A 425 -1.85 -12.12 30.82
C SER A 425 -3.31 -11.92 31.19
N SER A 426 -3.92 -12.86 31.92
CA SER A 426 -5.36 -12.88 32.20
C SER A 426 -5.87 -11.75 33.12
N ASP A 427 -4.99 -10.84 33.51
CA ASP A 427 -5.32 -9.61 34.22
C ASP A 427 -5.68 -8.51 33.20
N LEU A 428 -6.84 -7.87 33.36
CA LEU A 428 -7.23 -6.74 32.52
C LEU A 428 -6.17 -5.65 32.60
N THR A 429 -5.63 -5.26 31.44
CA THR A 429 -4.64 -4.17 31.38
C THR A 429 -5.28 -2.88 31.89
N LEU A 430 -4.49 -1.97 32.46
CA LEU A 430 -5.03 -0.67 32.87
C LEU A 430 -5.55 0.15 31.66
N GLN A 431 -5.04 -0.16 30.46
CA GLN A 431 -5.52 0.29 29.16
C GLN A 431 -7.03 0.01 28.94
N GLU A 432 -7.52 -1.17 29.34
CA GLU A 432 -8.94 -1.55 29.26
C GLU A 432 -9.78 -0.77 30.28
N LEU A 433 -9.28 -0.60 31.50
CA LEU A 433 -9.93 0.15 32.59
C LEU A 433 -10.02 1.66 32.29
N LEU A 434 -9.07 2.21 31.53
CA LEU A 434 -9.09 3.59 31.02
C LEU A 434 -9.87 3.75 29.70
N GLY A 435 -10.26 2.65 29.06
CA GLY A 435 -11.10 2.64 27.85
C GLY A 435 -10.40 3.03 26.55
N GLU A 436 -9.08 3.22 26.54
CA GLU A 436 -8.34 3.66 25.34
C GLU A 436 -8.23 2.56 24.26
N GLU A 437 -8.27 1.27 24.65
CA GLU A 437 -8.02 0.16 23.72
C GLU A 437 -8.99 0.05 22.54
N ARG A 438 -10.24 0.55 22.67
CA ARG A 438 -11.23 0.46 21.58
C ARG A 438 -10.80 1.17 20.28
N ARG A 439 -9.71 1.95 20.29
CA ARG A 439 -9.07 2.53 19.10
C ARG A 439 -7.82 1.78 18.62
N ASN A 440 -7.17 0.98 19.47
CA ASN A 440 -5.91 0.31 19.15
C ASN A 440 -6.07 -1.20 18.87
N LYS A 441 -7.17 -1.84 19.32
CA LYS A 441 -7.35 -3.30 19.30
C LYS A 441 -7.72 -3.92 17.93
N LYS A 442 -7.21 -3.34 16.82
CA LYS A 442 -7.21 -3.96 15.49
C LYS A 442 -5.81 -4.51 15.20
N GLY A 443 -5.73 -5.81 14.91
CA GLY A 443 -4.49 -6.48 14.51
C GLY A 443 -3.92 -5.96 13.17
N PRO A 444 -2.84 -6.59 12.65
CA PRO A 444 -2.19 -6.14 11.42
C PRO A 444 -3.20 -5.96 10.29
N ARG A 445 -3.33 -4.74 9.77
CA ARG A 445 -4.30 -4.38 8.74
C ARG A 445 -3.95 -5.08 7.42
N VAL A 446 -4.53 -6.25 7.18
CA VAL A 446 -4.53 -6.86 5.85
C VAL A 446 -5.39 -6.00 4.92
N ASP A 447 -4.92 -5.72 3.72
CA ASP A 447 -5.69 -4.91 2.78
C ASP A 447 -6.90 -5.71 2.25
N PRO A 448 -8.11 -5.11 2.16
CA PRO A 448 -9.27 -5.82 1.63
C PRO A 448 -9.10 -6.24 0.16
N LEU A 449 -8.25 -5.55 -0.63
CA LEU A 449 -7.94 -5.97 -2.00
C LEU A 449 -6.89 -7.10 -2.04
N GLU A 450 -5.96 -7.14 -1.09
CA GLU A 450 -4.96 -8.20 -0.92
C GLU A 450 -5.66 -9.53 -0.56
N THR A 451 -6.65 -9.47 0.34
CA THR A 451 -7.51 -10.60 0.71
C THR A 451 -8.34 -11.14 -0.47
N GLU A 452 -9.00 -10.27 -1.24
CA GLU A 452 -9.83 -10.65 -2.40
C GLU A 452 -8.99 -11.22 -3.58
N LEU A 453 -7.71 -10.87 -3.63
CA LEU A 453 -6.76 -11.42 -4.61
C LEU A 453 -6.06 -12.71 -4.15
N GLY A 454 -6.03 -13.00 -2.84
CA GLY A 454 -5.44 -14.21 -2.28
C GLY A 454 -3.90 -14.24 -2.35
N ILE A 455 -3.27 -13.07 -2.38
CA ILE A 455 -1.83 -12.86 -2.58
C ILE A 455 -1.38 -11.78 -1.60
N ARG A 456 -0.19 -11.88 -1.02
CA ARG A 456 0.44 -10.74 -0.32
C ARG A 456 1.49 -10.06 -1.18
N THR A 457 1.65 -8.77 -0.95
CA THR A 457 2.71 -7.93 -1.54
C THR A 457 4.11 -8.55 -1.40
N ASN A 458 4.44 -9.06 -0.21
CA ASN A 458 5.72 -9.71 0.10
C ASN A 458 5.89 -11.11 -0.53
N ASP A 459 4.89 -11.65 -1.23
CA ASP A 459 5.01 -12.91 -1.97
C ASP A 459 5.64 -12.68 -3.37
N CYS A 460 5.69 -11.44 -3.86
CA CYS A 460 6.36 -11.09 -5.12
C CYS A 460 7.89 -11.05 -4.95
N ARG A 461 8.62 -11.87 -5.71
CA ARG A 461 10.09 -11.87 -5.76
C ARG A 461 10.65 -10.92 -6.81
N ARG A 462 9.94 -10.76 -7.94
CA ARG A 462 10.27 -9.82 -9.02
C ARG A 462 8.97 -9.28 -9.64
N PRO A 463 8.58 -8.03 -9.39
CA PRO A 463 7.43 -7.43 -10.08
C PRO A 463 7.72 -7.20 -11.58
N LEU A 464 6.68 -6.97 -12.39
CA LEU A 464 6.86 -6.58 -13.81
C LEU A 464 7.60 -5.25 -13.96
N VAL A 465 7.37 -4.34 -13.02
CA VAL A 465 7.94 -2.99 -12.94
C VAL A 465 8.47 -2.79 -11.50
N PRO A 466 9.72 -2.32 -11.31
CA PRO A 466 10.31 -2.07 -9.99
C PRO A 466 9.38 -1.29 -9.04
N PHE A 467 9.41 -1.64 -7.75
CA PHE A 467 8.55 -1.00 -6.74
C PHE A 467 8.90 0.48 -6.54
N GLU A 468 10.12 0.87 -6.89
CA GLU A 468 10.65 2.23 -6.82
C GLU A 468 9.94 3.16 -7.82
N GLU A 469 9.43 2.63 -8.95
CA GLU A 469 8.63 3.42 -9.91
C GLU A 469 7.22 3.77 -9.38
N PHE A 470 6.79 3.15 -8.26
CA PHE A 470 5.53 3.45 -7.59
C PHE A 470 5.65 4.52 -6.50
N VAL A 471 6.87 4.90 -6.10
CA VAL A 471 7.13 5.97 -5.12
C VAL A 471 6.94 7.34 -5.78
N ASN A 472 6.32 8.28 -5.07
CA ASN A 472 6.13 9.66 -5.56
C ASN A 472 6.89 10.65 -4.68
N GLU A 473 8.13 11.03 -5.05
CA GLU A 473 8.96 11.88 -4.18
C GLU A 473 8.33 13.27 -3.87
N PRO A 474 7.71 14.01 -4.82
CA PRO A 474 7.03 15.27 -4.49
C PRO A 474 5.92 15.12 -3.43
N LEU A 475 5.14 14.03 -3.48
CA LEU A 475 4.17 13.72 -2.42
C LEU A 475 4.86 13.48 -1.07
N ASN A 476 6.00 12.78 -1.06
CA ASN A 476 6.75 12.47 0.16
C ASN A 476 7.39 13.71 0.80
N GLU A 477 7.79 14.72 0.01
CA GLU A 477 8.30 16.01 0.51
C GLU A 477 7.22 16.86 1.19
N VAL A 478 5.97 16.77 0.71
CA VAL A 478 4.84 17.64 1.12
C VAL A 478 3.97 17.00 2.21
N LEU A 479 4.08 15.69 2.45
CA LEU A 479 3.22 14.94 3.37
C LEU A 479 3.57 15.17 4.85
N GLU A 480 2.69 15.86 5.59
CA GLU A 480 2.77 16.03 7.04
C GLU A 480 2.44 14.71 7.78
N MET A 481 3.47 13.89 7.99
CA MET A 481 3.35 12.52 8.52
C MET A 481 2.81 12.41 9.95
N ASP A 482 2.91 13.45 10.78
CA ASP A 482 2.28 13.48 12.11
C ASP A 482 0.74 13.45 11.99
N LYS A 483 0.19 14.11 10.99
CA LYS A 483 -1.24 14.14 10.68
C LYS A 483 -1.67 12.91 9.90
N ASP A 484 -0.88 12.43 8.94
CA ASP A 484 -1.19 11.19 8.22
C ASP A 484 -1.28 9.99 9.19
N TYR A 485 -0.29 9.84 10.08
CA TYR A 485 -0.32 8.83 11.15
C TYR A 485 -1.53 9.02 12.08
N THR A 486 -1.92 10.25 12.38
CA THR A 486 -3.14 10.51 13.17
C THR A 486 -4.40 10.03 12.45
N PHE A 487 -4.53 10.26 11.14
CA PHE A 487 -5.66 9.75 10.34
C PHE A 487 -5.60 8.21 10.23
N PHE A 488 -4.40 7.64 10.04
CA PHE A 488 -4.16 6.20 10.07
C PHE A 488 -4.63 5.56 11.38
N LYS A 489 -4.28 6.14 12.53
CA LYS A 489 -4.62 5.58 13.85
C LYS A 489 -6.09 5.78 14.25
N VAL A 490 -6.66 6.95 13.97
CA VAL A 490 -8.00 7.32 14.47
C VAL A 490 -9.14 6.78 13.58
N GLU A 491 -8.83 6.35 12.35
CA GLU A 491 -9.77 5.68 11.43
C GLU A 491 -11.06 6.50 11.17
N THR A 492 -10.87 7.82 10.98
CA THR A 492 -11.95 8.76 10.65
C THR A 492 -12.48 8.51 9.24
N GLU A 493 -13.73 8.09 9.10
CA GLU A 493 -14.40 7.74 7.82
C GLU A 493 -14.27 8.82 6.72
N ASN A 494 -14.12 10.08 7.12
CA ASN A 494 -14.04 11.24 6.23
C ASN A 494 -12.61 11.66 5.84
N LYS A 495 -11.54 10.97 6.26
CA LYS A 495 -10.14 11.36 5.95
C LYS A 495 -9.28 10.19 5.51
N PHE A 496 -8.53 10.39 4.43
CA PHE A 496 -7.60 9.42 3.87
C PHE A 496 -6.21 9.51 4.52
N SER A 497 -5.48 8.39 4.54
CA SER A 497 -4.09 8.31 4.98
C SER A 497 -3.27 7.56 3.93
N PHE A 498 -2.14 8.13 3.53
CA PHE A 498 -1.22 7.51 2.56
C PHE A 498 -0.46 6.32 3.16
N MET A 499 -0.37 6.21 4.49
CA MET A 499 0.08 4.97 5.16
C MET A 499 -0.81 3.75 4.85
N THR A 500 -2.05 3.93 4.34
CA THR A 500 -2.89 2.82 3.82
C THR A 500 -2.54 2.39 2.39
N CYS A 501 -1.56 3.04 1.76
CA CYS A 501 -1.07 2.75 0.42
C CYS A 501 0.48 2.78 0.41
N PRO A 502 1.16 1.90 1.19
CA PRO A 502 2.59 2.01 1.49
C PRO A 502 3.52 1.90 0.26
N PHE A 503 3.03 1.53 -0.91
CA PHE A 503 3.79 1.52 -2.16
C PHE A 503 4.17 2.92 -2.67
N ILE A 504 3.42 3.98 -2.30
CA ILE A 504 3.68 5.35 -2.79
C ILE A 504 4.68 6.13 -1.90
N LEU A 505 4.94 5.62 -0.69
CA LEU A 505 5.80 6.23 0.30
C LEU A 505 7.23 5.70 0.17
N ASN A 506 8.22 6.60 0.21
CA ASN A 506 9.62 6.20 0.29
C ASN A 506 9.95 5.66 1.70
N ALA A 507 11.07 4.95 1.83
CA ALA A 507 11.47 4.34 3.10
C ALA A 507 11.68 5.36 4.25
N VAL A 508 12.02 6.62 3.93
CA VAL A 508 12.23 7.71 4.90
C VAL A 508 10.91 8.15 5.51
N THR A 509 9.90 8.37 4.67
CA THR A 509 8.54 8.76 5.06
C THR A 509 7.86 7.66 5.86
N LYS A 510 8.03 6.39 5.45
CA LYS A 510 7.59 5.23 6.24
C LYS A 510 8.24 5.18 7.61
N ASN A 511 9.57 5.36 7.68
CA ASN A 511 10.31 5.38 8.94
C ASN A 511 9.87 6.55 9.84
N LEU A 512 9.56 7.72 9.27
CA LEU A 512 9.00 8.84 10.04
C LEU A 512 7.61 8.52 10.63
N GLY A 513 6.75 7.82 9.89
CA GLY A 513 5.47 7.30 10.40
C GLY A 513 5.65 6.29 11.53
N LEU A 514 6.62 5.36 11.40
CA LEU A 514 7.00 4.41 12.44
C LEU A 514 7.59 5.11 13.68
N TYR A 515 8.41 6.13 13.49
CA TYR A 515 8.98 6.96 14.56
C TYR A 515 7.89 7.69 15.36
N TYR A 516 6.85 8.22 14.69
CA TYR A 516 5.69 8.78 15.39
C TYR A 516 4.90 7.71 16.13
N ASP A 517 4.69 6.51 15.56
CA ASP A 517 4.04 5.39 16.24
C ASP A 517 4.79 5.01 17.54
N ASN A 518 6.09 4.76 17.43
CA ASN A 518 6.96 4.39 18.54
C ASN A 518 6.98 5.49 19.63
N ARG A 519 7.16 6.77 19.25
CA ARG A 519 7.15 7.85 20.24
C ARG A 519 5.80 8.07 20.90
N ILE A 520 4.69 7.93 20.17
CA ILE A 520 3.35 8.07 20.75
C ILE A 520 3.08 6.92 21.75
N ARG A 521 3.54 5.69 21.47
CA ARG A 521 3.51 4.57 22.42
C ARG A 521 4.42 4.82 23.63
N MET A 522 5.68 5.21 23.44
CA MET A 522 6.58 5.58 24.54
C MET A 522 5.95 6.64 25.46
N TYR A 523 5.25 7.64 24.90
CA TYR A 523 4.54 8.66 25.67
C TYR A 523 3.23 8.18 26.31
N SER A 524 2.48 7.23 25.72
CA SER A 524 1.31 6.63 26.39
C SER A 524 1.75 5.78 27.57
N GLU A 525 2.67 4.85 27.37
CA GLU A 525 3.16 3.96 28.42
C GLU A 525 3.80 4.74 29.57
N ARG A 526 4.56 5.79 29.27
CA ARG A 526 5.09 6.71 30.29
C ARG A 526 4.00 7.45 31.06
N ARG A 527 2.93 7.93 30.40
CA ARG A 527 1.81 8.62 31.07
C ARG A 527 1.02 7.66 31.96
N ILE A 528 0.74 6.46 31.47
CA ILE A 528 0.01 5.41 32.20
C ILE A 528 0.83 4.94 33.40
N THR A 529 2.15 4.73 33.24
CA THR A 529 3.08 4.39 34.32
C THR A 529 3.10 5.47 35.42
N VAL A 530 3.14 6.75 35.04
CA VAL A 530 3.10 7.88 36.00
C VAL A 530 1.74 7.98 36.69
N LEU A 531 0.63 7.79 35.96
CA LEU A 531 -0.71 7.80 36.53
C LEU A 531 -0.91 6.65 37.53
N TYR A 532 -0.47 5.43 37.19
CA TYR A 532 -0.48 4.28 38.09
C TYR A 532 0.36 4.55 39.34
N SER A 533 1.54 5.14 39.19
CA SER A 533 2.42 5.48 40.32
C SER A 533 1.78 6.49 41.28
N LEU A 534 0.96 7.41 40.77
CA LEU A 534 0.18 8.35 41.57
C LEU A 534 -1.06 7.71 42.24
N VAL A 535 -1.65 6.67 41.64
CA VAL A 535 -2.87 6.00 42.12
C VAL A 535 -2.55 4.88 43.12
N GLN A 536 -1.50 4.09 42.90
CA GLN A 536 -1.13 2.95 43.76
C GLN A 536 0.05 3.24 44.71
N GLY A 537 0.75 4.36 44.55
CA GLY A 537 1.88 4.77 45.40
C GLY A 537 3.19 4.00 45.20
N GLN A 538 3.20 2.95 44.36
CA GLN A 538 4.44 2.33 43.87
C GLN A 538 5.18 3.26 42.90
N GLN A 539 6.51 3.30 42.98
CA GLN A 539 7.34 4.05 42.03
C GLN A 539 7.69 3.15 40.84
N LEU A 540 6.85 3.12 39.80
CA LEU A 540 7.17 2.41 38.56
C LEU A 540 8.08 3.27 37.67
N ASN A 541 9.06 2.64 37.02
CA ASN A 541 10.00 3.36 36.16
C ASN A 541 9.34 3.77 34.82
N PRO A 542 9.42 5.06 34.42
CA PRO A 542 8.86 5.56 33.16
C PRO A 542 9.72 5.25 31.91
N TYR A 543 10.81 4.53 32.08
CA TYR A 543 11.82 4.19 31.08
C TYR A 543 12.16 2.70 31.16
N LEU A 544 12.54 2.10 30.03
CA LEU A 544 13.17 0.78 29.97
C LEU A 544 14.62 0.93 30.46
N ARG A 545 14.80 0.84 31.79
CA ARG A 545 16.11 1.05 32.44
C ARG A 545 16.95 -0.22 32.43
N LEU A 546 17.97 -0.24 31.58
CA LEU A 546 19.01 -1.28 31.57
C LEU A 546 20.24 -0.77 32.30
N LYS A 547 20.59 -1.41 33.42
CA LYS A 547 21.83 -1.16 34.14
C LYS A 547 22.74 -2.36 33.96
N VAL A 548 23.92 -2.16 33.36
CA VAL A 548 24.82 -3.23 32.92
C VAL A 548 26.28 -2.91 33.24
N ARG A 549 27.14 -3.93 33.35
CA ARG A 549 28.60 -3.78 33.53
C ARG A 549 29.32 -4.00 32.19
N ARG A 550 30.33 -3.17 31.89
CA ARG A 550 31.08 -3.23 30.61
C ARG A 550 31.75 -4.58 30.35
N ASP A 551 32.11 -5.32 31.40
CA ASP A 551 32.77 -6.63 31.28
C ASP A 551 31.78 -7.82 31.19
N HIS A 552 30.46 -7.59 31.29
CA HIS A 552 29.41 -8.63 31.38
C HIS A 552 28.11 -8.16 30.70
N ILE A 553 28.21 -7.50 29.54
CA ILE A 553 27.07 -6.77 28.94
C ILE A 553 25.96 -7.74 28.53
N ILE A 554 26.33 -8.87 27.92
CA ILE A 554 25.37 -9.91 27.47
C ILE A 554 24.61 -10.51 28.66
N ASP A 555 25.31 -10.95 29.71
CA ASP A 555 24.70 -11.54 30.90
C ASP A 555 23.75 -10.55 31.60
N ASP A 556 24.22 -9.33 31.89
CA ASP A 556 23.44 -8.33 32.59
C ASP A 556 22.21 -7.89 31.76
N ALA A 557 22.37 -7.73 30.45
CA ALA A 557 21.27 -7.37 29.55
C ALA A 557 20.24 -8.50 29.41
N LEU A 558 20.68 -9.74 29.23
CA LEU A 558 19.83 -10.92 29.13
C LEU A 558 18.98 -11.08 30.40
N VAL A 559 19.62 -11.14 31.57
CA VAL A 559 18.91 -11.27 32.86
C VAL A 559 17.95 -10.10 33.07
N ARG A 560 18.35 -8.87 32.75
CA ARG A 560 17.49 -7.70 32.96
C ARG A 560 16.29 -7.68 31.99
N LEU A 561 16.47 -8.04 30.72
CA LEU A 561 15.39 -8.06 29.73
C LEU A 561 14.45 -9.24 29.93
N GLU A 562 14.94 -10.42 30.34
CA GLU A 562 14.08 -11.56 30.71
C GLU A 562 13.23 -11.25 31.94
N MET A 563 13.81 -10.66 33.01
CA MET A 563 13.03 -10.21 34.16
C MET A 563 11.91 -9.24 33.77
N ILE A 564 12.22 -8.25 32.92
CA ILE A 564 11.25 -7.25 32.47
C ILE A 564 10.16 -7.91 31.60
N ALA A 565 10.52 -8.84 30.72
CA ALA A 565 9.56 -9.59 29.92
C ALA A 565 8.63 -10.49 30.76
N MET A 566 9.11 -11.05 31.87
CA MET A 566 8.30 -11.83 32.81
C MET A 566 7.42 -10.99 33.73
N GLU A 567 7.84 -9.77 34.09
CA GLU A 567 7.05 -8.83 34.90
C GLU A 567 5.98 -8.11 34.08
N ASN A 568 6.35 -7.54 32.92
CA ASN A 568 5.44 -6.87 31.99
C ASN A 568 6.06 -6.73 30.58
N PRO A 569 5.65 -7.51 29.58
CA PRO A 569 6.14 -7.36 28.20
C PRO A 569 6.00 -5.95 27.60
N ALA A 570 5.02 -5.14 28.06
CA ALA A 570 4.85 -3.78 27.57
C ALA A 570 5.96 -2.81 28.04
N ASP A 571 6.71 -3.13 29.11
CA ASP A 571 7.85 -2.31 29.54
C ASP A 571 8.97 -2.26 28.49
N LEU A 572 9.10 -3.27 27.64
CA LEU A 572 10.01 -3.28 26.48
C LEU A 572 9.69 -2.18 25.44
N LYS A 573 8.48 -1.60 25.50
CA LYS A 573 7.99 -0.52 24.60
C LYS A 573 8.09 0.87 25.24
N LYS A 574 8.70 0.99 26.42
CA LYS A 574 9.10 2.28 27.01
C LYS A 574 10.35 2.81 26.30
N GLN A 575 10.62 4.10 26.46
CA GLN A 575 11.87 4.71 25.97
C GLN A 575 13.07 4.04 26.68
N LEU A 576 14.07 3.60 25.91
CA LEU A 576 15.30 2.99 26.44
C LEU A 576 16.11 4.02 27.24
N TYR A 577 16.74 3.56 28.31
CA TYR A 577 17.67 4.35 29.12
C TYR A 577 18.76 3.43 29.69
N VAL A 578 20.00 3.56 29.21
CA VAL A 578 21.12 2.69 29.61
C VAL A 578 22.00 3.38 30.66
N GLU A 579 22.42 2.59 31.66
CA GLU A 579 23.38 2.99 32.69
C GLU A 579 24.52 1.97 32.80
N PHE A 580 25.77 2.37 32.52
CA PHE A 580 26.93 1.56 32.87
C PHE A 580 27.23 1.66 34.37
N GLU A 581 27.39 0.53 35.05
CA GLU A 581 27.64 0.52 36.49
C GLU A 581 28.98 1.19 36.86
N GLY A 582 28.91 2.22 37.71
CA GLY A 582 30.06 3.01 38.16
C GLY A 582 30.26 4.32 37.41
N GLU A 583 29.58 4.50 36.27
CA GLU A 583 29.71 5.71 35.44
C GLU A 583 28.64 6.76 35.79
N GLN A 584 29.02 8.04 35.73
CA GLN A 584 28.10 9.16 35.91
C GLN A 584 27.76 9.78 34.55
N GLY A 585 26.58 9.46 34.03
CA GLY A 585 26.06 9.98 32.77
C GLY A 585 24.55 10.09 32.78
N VAL A 586 24.01 10.83 31.82
CA VAL A 586 22.58 10.86 31.49
C VAL A 586 22.45 10.35 30.06
N ASP A 587 21.63 9.33 29.83
CA ASP A 587 21.45 8.78 28.50
C ASP A 587 20.50 9.65 27.66
N GLU A 588 21.09 10.55 26.88
CA GLU A 588 20.40 11.32 25.83
C GLU A 588 20.37 10.55 24.49
N GLY A 589 20.58 9.23 24.51
CA GLY A 589 20.67 8.32 23.36
C GLY A 589 22.10 7.89 23.04
N GLY A 590 23.11 8.62 23.53
CA GLY A 590 24.52 8.33 23.32
C GLY A 590 25.01 7.05 24.02
N VAL A 591 24.48 6.74 25.21
CA VAL A 591 24.85 5.54 25.98
C VAL A 591 24.08 4.34 25.46
N SER A 592 22.80 4.52 25.09
CA SER A 592 22.03 3.52 24.33
C SER A 592 22.75 3.09 23.04
N LYS A 593 23.31 4.05 22.28
CA LYS A 593 24.07 3.77 21.05
C LYS A 593 25.36 2.99 21.31
N GLU A 594 26.12 3.35 22.35
CA GLU A 594 27.32 2.59 22.76
C GLU A 594 26.97 1.15 23.16
N PHE A 595 25.92 0.97 23.97
CA PHE A 595 25.42 -0.36 24.35
C PHE A 595 25.05 -1.22 23.14
N PHE A 596 24.33 -0.66 22.16
CA PHE A 596 24.00 -1.38 20.92
C PHE A 596 25.24 -1.81 20.13
N GLN A 597 26.29 -0.98 20.07
CA GLN A 597 27.54 -1.33 19.39
C GLN A 597 28.28 -2.47 20.11
N LEU A 598 28.42 -2.40 21.43
CA LEU A 598 29.12 -3.43 22.22
C LEU A 598 28.40 -4.78 22.16
N VAL A 599 27.07 -4.81 22.28
CA VAL A 599 26.30 -6.06 22.16
C VAL A 599 26.42 -6.69 20.77
N VAL A 600 26.49 -5.88 19.70
CA VAL A 600 26.73 -6.39 18.33
C VAL A 600 28.16 -6.88 18.17
N GLU A 601 29.17 -6.16 18.66
CA GLU A 601 30.57 -6.60 18.60
C GLU A 601 30.80 -7.93 19.33
N GLU A 602 30.14 -8.13 20.48
CA GLU A 602 30.27 -9.35 21.30
C GLU A 602 29.49 -10.55 20.72
N ILE A 603 28.23 -10.36 20.25
CA ILE A 603 27.40 -11.46 19.71
C ILE A 603 27.86 -11.93 18.32
N PHE A 604 28.48 -11.06 17.51
CA PHE A 604 29.00 -11.43 16.20
C PHE A 604 30.51 -11.76 16.21
N ASN A 605 31.16 -11.79 17.38
CA ASN A 605 32.52 -12.32 17.52
C ASN A 605 32.53 -13.85 17.24
N PRO A 606 33.37 -14.37 16.33
CA PRO A 606 33.53 -15.80 16.12
C PRO A 606 33.80 -16.63 17.40
N ASP A 607 34.40 -16.04 18.44
CA ASP A 607 34.66 -16.72 19.72
C ASP A 607 33.39 -17.21 20.43
N ILE A 608 32.24 -16.53 20.27
CA ILE A 608 30.95 -16.94 20.88
C ILE A 608 30.23 -18.02 20.09
N GLY A 609 30.66 -18.29 18.85
CA GLY A 609 30.13 -19.37 18.01
C GLY A 609 28.66 -19.27 17.58
N MET A 610 27.93 -18.21 17.93
CA MET A 610 26.50 -18.07 17.60
C MET A 610 26.21 -17.91 16.10
N PHE A 611 27.12 -17.23 15.39
CA PHE A 611 27.02 -16.95 13.96
C PHE A 611 28.32 -17.34 13.24
N THR A 612 28.20 -17.85 12.02
CA THR A 612 29.32 -18.06 11.11
C THR A 612 29.45 -16.87 10.16
N TYR A 613 30.67 -16.49 9.78
CA TYR A 613 30.96 -15.39 8.85
C TYR A 613 31.55 -15.93 7.55
N ASP A 614 30.99 -15.54 6.40
CA ASP A 614 31.58 -15.84 5.08
C ASP A 614 32.39 -14.65 4.55
N GLU A 615 33.70 -14.85 4.37
CA GLU A 615 34.61 -13.84 3.83
C GLU A 615 34.23 -13.36 2.41
N ARG A 616 33.54 -14.19 1.61
CA ARG A 616 33.15 -13.83 0.24
C ARG A 616 31.99 -12.85 0.19
N THR A 617 30.89 -13.16 0.89
CA THR A 617 29.70 -12.30 0.93
C THR A 617 29.80 -11.18 1.98
N LYS A 618 30.66 -11.37 2.99
CA LYS A 618 30.77 -10.53 4.20
C LYS A 618 29.48 -10.52 5.03
N LEU A 619 28.78 -11.65 5.04
CA LEU A 619 27.52 -11.84 5.76
C LEU A 619 27.69 -12.87 6.87
N PHE A 620 26.84 -12.74 7.90
CA PHE A 620 26.68 -13.68 8.99
C PHE A 620 25.51 -14.62 8.74
N TRP A 621 25.65 -15.88 9.14
CA TRP A 621 24.59 -16.88 9.15
C TRP A 621 24.50 -17.57 10.52
N PHE A 622 23.33 -18.08 10.89
CA PHE A 622 23.13 -18.79 12.16
C PHE A 622 23.94 -20.09 12.18
N ASN A 623 24.72 -20.35 13.24
CA ASN A 623 25.48 -21.58 13.38
C ASN A 623 24.57 -22.77 13.79
N PRO A 624 24.41 -23.83 12.97
CA PRO A 624 23.63 -25.01 13.34
C PRO A 624 24.21 -25.77 14.54
N SER A 625 25.54 -25.80 14.67
CA SER A 625 26.29 -26.44 15.77
C SER A 625 26.57 -25.47 16.93
N SER A 626 25.80 -24.39 17.08
CA SER A 626 25.94 -23.49 18.23
C SER A 626 25.65 -24.22 19.55
N PHE A 627 26.59 -24.12 20.50
CA PHE A 627 26.45 -24.67 21.85
C PHE A 627 25.79 -23.68 22.83
N GLU A 628 25.52 -22.44 22.40
CA GLU A 628 24.94 -21.39 23.23
C GLU A 628 23.42 -21.53 23.41
N ASN A 629 22.90 -20.90 24.46
CA ASN A 629 21.50 -21.03 24.84
C ASN A 629 20.57 -20.21 23.94
N GLU A 630 19.27 -20.56 23.96
CA GLU A 630 18.23 -19.76 23.30
C GLU A 630 18.13 -18.32 23.84
N GLY A 631 18.64 -18.07 25.05
CA GLY A 631 18.65 -16.75 25.69
C GLY A 631 19.42 -15.71 24.88
N GLN A 632 20.66 -15.99 24.44
CA GLN A 632 21.44 -15.02 23.66
C GLN A 632 20.82 -14.75 22.28
N TYR A 633 20.23 -15.75 21.62
CA TYR A 633 19.47 -15.54 20.39
C TYR A 633 18.22 -14.66 20.62
N THR A 634 17.55 -14.84 21.77
CA THR A 634 16.43 -13.98 22.18
C THR A 634 16.89 -12.54 22.43
N LEU A 635 18.04 -12.35 23.11
CA LEU A 635 18.65 -11.04 23.37
C LEU A 635 18.92 -10.25 22.09
N ILE A 636 19.62 -10.83 21.10
CA ILE A 636 19.90 -10.12 19.84
C ILE A 636 18.61 -9.83 19.05
N GLY A 637 17.59 -10.70 19.14
CA GLY A 637 16.25 -10.42 18.61
C GLY A 637 15.61 -9.17 19.25
N ILE A 638 15.61 -9.09 20.58
CA ILE A 638 15.11 -7.92 21.33
C ILE A 638 15.92 -6.66 20.97
N VAL A 639 17.24 -6.77 20.85
CA VAL A 639 18.15 -5.66 20.48
C VAL A 639 17.83 -5.11 19.08
N LEU A 640 17.60 -5.97 18.08
CA LEU A 640 17.15 -5.53 16.75
C LEU A 640 15.79 -4.80 16.83
N GLY A 641 14.86 -5.30 17.63
CA GLY A 641 13.58 -4.63 17.88
C GLY A 641 13.74 -3.25 18.54
N LEU A 642 14.55 -3.16 19.59
CA LEU A 642 14.84 -1.92 20.32
C LEU A 642 15.60 -0.90 19.46
N ALA A 643 16.49 -1.33 18.56
CA ALA A 643 17.20 -0.46 17.65
C ALA A 643 16.25 0.26 16.69
N ILE A 644 15.34 -0.48 16.03
CA ILE A 644 14.25 0.09 15.22
C ILE A 644 13.39 1.02 16.09
N TYR A 645 13.02 0.59 17.30
CA TYR A 645 12.10 1.33 18.17
C TYR A 645 12.66 2.69 18.63
N ASN A 646 13.99 2.78 18.82
CA ASN A 646 14.70 4.02 19.18
C ASN A 646 15.30 4.74 17.96
N ASN A 647 15.08 4.26 16.72
CA ASN A 647 15.67 4.80 15.48
C ASN A 647 17.22 4.87 15.55
N CYS A 648 17.85 3.80 16.03
CA CYS A 648 19.30 3.58 15.98
C CYS A 648 19.62 2.50 14.94
N ILE A 649 20.66 2.73 14.13
CA ILE A 649 21.17 1.71 13.19
C ILE A 649 22.23 0.84 13.89
N LEU A 650 22.29 -0.43 13.49
CA LEU A 650 23.20 -1.47 13.96
C LEU A 650 24.11 -1.92 12.81
N ASP A 651 25.37 -2.26 13.09
CA ASP A 651 26.32 -2.72 12.06
C ASP A 651 26.20 -4.22 11.74
N VAL A 652 24.96 -4.71 11.61
CA VAL A 652 24.66 -6.13 11.36
C VAL A 652 24.59 -6.43 9.86
N HIS A 653 25.04 -7.63 9.49
CA HIS A 653 25.23 -8.03 8.10
C HIS A 653 24.61 -9.40 7.83
N PHE A 654 23.30 -9.44 7.53
CA PHE A 654 22.58 -10.68 7.25
C PHE A 654 22.20 -10.84 5.76
N PRO A 655 22.12 -12.08 5.23
CA PRO A 655 21.49 -12.33 3.93
C PRO A 655 19.98 -12.05 3.99
N MET A 656 19.40 -11.65 2.85
CA MET A 656 18.01 -11.15 2.77
C MET A 656 16.96 -12.13 3.33
N VAL A 657 17.27 -13.43 3.30
CA VAL A 657 16.47 -14.51 3.90
C VAL A 657 16.17 -14.30 5.38
N VAL A 658 17.05 -13.67 6.16
CA VAL A 658 16.83 -13.44 7.60
C VAL A 658 15.69 -12.45 7.81
N TYR A 659 15.67 -11.35 7.05
CA TYR A 659 14.58 -10.37 7.09
C TYR A 659 13.27 -10.97 6.55
N ARG A 660 13.32 -11.82 5.51
CA ARG A 660 12.15 -12.59 5.06
C ARG A 660 11.59 -13.50 6.17
N LYS A 661 12.45 -14.26 6.86
CA LYS A 661 12.04 -15.15 7.96
C LYS A 661 11.50 -14.38 9.17
N LEU A 662 12.03 -13.19 9.49
CA LEU A 662 11.46 -12.31 10.51
C LEU A 662 10.01 -11.88 10.19
N MET A 663 9.65 -11.74 8.91
CA MET A 663 8.27 -11.48 8.48
C MET A 663 7.36 -12.73 8.47
N GLY A 664 7.89 -13.91 8.83
CA GLY A 664 7.18 -15.20 8.89
C GLY A 664 7.35 -16.08 7.64
N LYS A 665 8.26 -15.75 6.72
CA LYS A 665 8.47 -16.47 5.45
C LYS A 665 9.70 -17.37 5.48
N LYS A 666 9.52 -18.67 5.23
CA LYS A 666 10.63 -19.62 5.05
C LYS A 666 11.57 -19.20 3.92
N GLY A 667 12.86 -19.53 4.08
CA GLY A 667 13.86 -19.39 3.02
C GLY A 667 13.70 -20.47 1.94
N THR A 668 13.89 -20.11 0.67
CA THR A 668 13.74 -21.03 -0.48
C THR A 668 15.05 -21.17 -1.26
N PHE A 669 15.09 -22.06 -2.27
CA PHE A 669 16.28 -22.27 -3.11
C PHE A 669 16.89 -20.97 -3.69
N ARG A 670 16.07 -19.96 -3.99
CA ARG A 670 16.53 -18.66 -4.49
C ARG A 670 17.31 -17.87 -3.43
N ASP A 671 16.92 -17.98 -2.17
CA ASP A 671 17.55 -17.29 -1.05
C ASP A 671 18.94 -17.87 -0.70
N LEU A 672 19.26 -19.10 -1.12
CA LEU A 672 20.61 -19.65 -1.04
C LEU A 672 21.61 -18.85 -1.88
N ALA A 673 21.18 -18.11 -2.92
CA ALA A 673 22.09 -17.33 -3.76
C ALA A 673 22.88 -16.29 -2.96
N ASP A 674 22.25 -15.69 -1.94
CA ASP A 674 22.88 -14.73 -1.03
C ASP A 674 23.51 -15.40 0.19
N ALA A 675 22.85 -16.43 0.75
CA ALA A 675 23.28 -17.08 2.00
C ALA A 675 24.40 -18.11 1.85
N ASN A 676 24.48 -18.82 0.71
CA ASN A 676 25.57 -19.70 0.35
C ASN A 676 25.72 -19.78 -1.18
N PRO A 677 26.43 -18.83 -1.81
CA PRO A 677 26.53 -18.73 -3.26
C PRO A 677 27.14 -19.98 -3.94
N VAL A 678 27.97 -20.75 -3.22
CA VAL A 678 28.58 -21.98 -3.73
C VAL A 678 27.53 -23.09 -3.81
N LEU A 679 26.80 -23.33 -2.71
CA LEU A 679 25.75 -24.33 -2.68
C LEU A 679 24.62 -24.01 -3.67
N HIS A 680 24.22 -22.74 -3.78
CA HIS A 680 23.24 -22.32 -4.79
C HIS A 680 23.71 -22.65 -6.21
N GLN A 681 24.97 -22.34 -6.55
CA GLN A 681 25.51 -22.63 -7.88
C GLN A 681 25.55 -24.14 -8.17
N SER A 682 26.01 -24.99 -7.24
CA SER A 682 26.01 -26.45 -7.43
C SER A 682 24.60 -27.04 -7.57
N LEU A 683 23.63 -26.58 -6.78
CA LEU A 683 22.24 -27.01 -6.89
C LEU A 683 21.55 -26.46 -8.15
N LYS A 684 21.98 -25.29 -8.65
CA LYS A 684 21.54 -24.75 -9.93
C LYS A 684 22.07 -25.58 -11.10
N GLU A 685 23.36 -25.90 -11.10
CA GLU A 685 23.99 -26.78 -12.12
C GLU A 685 23.30 -28.16 -12.15
N LEU A 686 22.97 -28.72 -10.98
CA LEU A 686 22.16 -29.95 -10.87
C LEU A 686 20.77 -29.85 -11.53
N LEU A 687 20.11 -28.68 -11.47
CA LEU A 687 18.81 -28.45 -12.13
C LEU A 687 18.93 -28.17 -13.63
N GLU A 688 20.01 -27.53 -14.07
CA GLU A 688 20.26 -27.16 -15.47
C GLU A 688 20.97 -28.27 -16.26
N TYR A 689 21.46 -29.33 -15.60
CA TYR A 689 22.13 -30.46 -16.24
C TYR A 689 21.26 -31.18 -17.29
N GLU A 690 21.83 -31.45 -18.47
CA GLU A 690 21.18 -32.14 -19.59
C GLU A 690 21.47 -33.65 -19.64
N GLY A 691 22.51 -34.13 -18.91
CA GLY A 691 22.92 -35.53 -18.87
C GLY A 691 22.11 -36.40 -17.90
N SER A 692 22.68 -37.52 -17.47
CA SER A 692 22.04 -38.49 -16.56
C SER A 692 22.52 -38.25 -15.14
N VAL A 693 21.79 -37.48 -14.32
CA VAL A 693 22.22 -37.14 -12.94
C VAL A 693 22.55 -38.38 -12.10
N GLU A 694 21.82 -39.49 -12.30
CA GLU A 694 22.04 -40.74 -11.56
C GLU A 694 23.39 -41.40 -11.93
N GLU A 695 23.75 -41.44 -13.21
CA GLU A 695 24.98 -42.08 -13.69
C GLU A 695 26.21 -41.14 -13.61
N ASP A 696 26.02 -39.85 -13.92
CA ASP A 696 27.09 -38.86 -14.03
C ASP A 696 27.48 -38.25 -12.66
N MET A 697 26.56 -38.17 -11.70
CA MET A 697 26.79 -37.52 -10.40
C MET A 697 26.70 -38.48 -9.20
N MET A 698 25.94 -39.57 -9.28
CA MET A 698 25.83 -40.62 -8.25
C MET A 698 25.53 -40.13 -6.82
N ILE A 699 24.85 -38.99 -6.67
CA ILE A 699 24.43 -38.43 -5.38
C ILE A 699 23.09 -39.04 -4.91
N THR A 700 22.83 -39.01 -3.60
CA THR A 700 21.61 -39.54 -2.98
C THR A 700 20.90 -38.48 -2.13
N PHE A 701 19.75 -38.81 -1.55
CA PHE A 701 19.03 -37.93 -0.60
C PHE A 701 19.68 -37.85 0.81
N GLN A 702 20.89 -38.37 0.97
CA GLN A 702 21.74 -38.15 2.15
C GLN A 702 22.77 -37.06 1.86
N ILE A 703 22.84 -36.05 2.72
CA ILE A 703 23.81 -34.94 2.64
C ILE A 703 24.78 -34.96 3.81
N SER A 704 25.95 -34.34 3.64
CA SER A 704 26.93 -34.16 4.71
C SER A 704 27.00 -32.69 5.14
N GLN A 705 26.93 -32.44 6.45
CA GLN A 705 27.33 -31.18 7.06
C GLN A 705 28.66 -31.39 7.79
N THR A 706 29.59 -30.44 7.69
CA THR A 706 30.82 -30.46 8.49
C THR A 706 30.57 -29.82 9.84
N ASP A 707 30.75 -30.57 10.92
CA ASP A 707 30.78 -30.04 12.27
C ASP A 707 32.01 -29.13 12.51
N LEU A 708 32.02 -28.38 13.62
CA LEU A 708 33.10 -27.47 14.03
C LEU A 708 34.50 -28.13 14.07
N PHE A 709 34.56 -29.45 14.26
CA PHE A 709 35.80 -30.24 14.24
C PHE A 709 36.15 -30.84 12.86
N GLY A 710 35.45 -30.45 11.80
CA GLY A 710 35.62 -30.97 10.43
C GLY A 710 35.02 -32.36 10.19
N ASN A 711 34.29 -32.91 11.15
CA ASN A 711 33.67 -34.23 11.04
C ASN A 711 32.39 -34.18 10.18
N PRO A 712 32.20 -35.08 9.19
CA PRO A 712 30.98 -35.13 8.39
C PRO A 712 29.83 -35.78 9.18
N LEU A 713 28.85 -34.96 9.57
CA LEU A 713 27.55 -35.38 10.06
C LEU A 713 26.65 -35.67 8.84
N MET A 714 26.23 -36.92 8.69
CA MET A 714 25.29 -37.32 7.64
C MET A 714 23.85 -37.01 8.08
N TYR A 715 23.08 -36.38 7.20
CA TYR A 715 21.66 -36.09 7.40
C TYR A 715 20.84 -36.59 6.20
N ASP A 716 19.83 -37.40 6.48
CA ASP A 716 18.88 -37.89 5.50
C ASP A 716 17.78 -36.84 5.27
N LEU A 717 17.72 -36.26 4.07
CA LEU A 717 16.66 -35.31 3.69
C LEU A 717 15.26 -35.97 3.64
N ARG A 718 15.24 -37.28 3.39
CA ARG A 718 14.07 -38.15 3.24
C ARG A 718 14.37 -39.50 3.88
N GLU A 719 13.35 -40.22 4.36
CA GLU A 719 13.51 -41.54 4.98
C GLU A 719 14.27 -42.52 4.06
N ASN A 720 15.36 -43.13 4.56
CA ASN A 720 16.31 -43.93 3.77
C ASN A 720 16.98 -43.15 2.64
N GLY A 721 17.37 -41.90 2.89
CA GLY A 721 18.07 -41.04 1.94
C GLY A 721 19.35 -41.67 1.39
N ASP A 722 20.00 -42.53 2.19
CA ASP A 722 21.14 -43.37 1.81
C ASP A 722 20.90 -44.29 0.60
N LYS A 723 19.64 -44.68 0.32
CA LYS A 723 19.25 -45.64 -0.73
C LYS A 723 18.49 -45.00 -1.90
N ILE A 724 18.19 -43.70 -1.84
CA ILE A 724 17.42 -42.99 -2.87
C ILE A 724 18.41 -42.17 -3.72
N PRO A 725 18.77 -42.61 -4.94
CA PRO A 725 19.60 -41.81 -5.85
C PRO A 725 18.84 -40.59 -6.35
N VAL A 726 19.57 -39.52 -6.67
CA VAL A 726 19.00 -38.36 -7.34
C VAL A 726 18.97 -38.63 -8.84
N THR A 727 17.82 -38.36 -9.47
CA THR A 727 17.56 -38.60 -10.90
C THR A 727 17.03 -37.31 -11.55
N ASN A 728 16.96 -37.29 -12.88
CA ASN A 728 16.45 -36.13 -13.63
C ASN A 728 14.99 -35.78 -13.28
N GLU A 729 14.23 -36.73 -12.74
CA GLU A 729 12.85 -36.54 -12.27
C GLU A 729 12.81 -35.97 -10.84
N ASN A 730 13.53 -36.58 -9.90
CA ASN A 730 13.45 -36.22 -8.48
C ASN A 730 14.39 -35.08 -8.05
N ARG A 731 15.33 -34.63 -8.90
CA ARG A 731 16.28 -33.54 -8.59
C ARG A 731 15.63 -32.25 -8.10
N LYS A 732 14.41 -31.94 -8.53
CA LYS A 732 13.63 -30.79 -8.03
C LYS A 732 13.22 -30.96 -6.58
N GLU A 733 12.82 -32.18 -6.18
CA GLU A 733 12.49 -32.53 -4.80
C GLU A 733 13.74 -32.46 -3.92
N PHE A 734 14.87 -32.99 -4.39
CA PHE A 734 16.15 -32.94 -3.70
C PHE A 734 16.60 -31.50 -3.42
N VAL A 735 16.60 -30.62 -4.44
CA VAL A 735 17.01 -29.21 -4.27
C VAL A 735 16.07 -28.45 -3.34
N ALA A 736 14.75 -28.71 -3.40
CA ALA A 736 13.79 -28.12 -2.47
C ALA A 736 14.03 -28.57 -1.02
N GLN A 737 14.20 -29.88 -0.78
CA GLN A 737 14.46 -30.42 0.57
C GLN A 737 15.80 -29.97 1.14
N TYR A 738 16.86 -29.91 0.33
CA TYR A 738 18.17 -29.40 0.76
C TYR A 738 18.09 -27.90 1.11
N SER A 739 17.33 -27.11 0.35
CA SER A 739 17.11 -25.68 0.62
C SER A 739 16.31 -25.46 1.92
N GLU A 740 15.19 -26.19 2.11
CA GLU A 740 14.38 -26.17 3.34
C GLU A 740 15.20 -26.61 4.56
N TYR A 741 16.08 -27.61 4.39
CA TYR A 741 16.96 -28.06 5.45
C TYR A 741 17.98 -26.99 5.86
N ILE A 742 18.73 -26.42 4.91
CA ILE A 742 19.78 -25.44 5.22
C ILE A 742 19.18 -24.14 5.77
N LEU A 743 18.16 -23.57 5.13
CA LEU A 743 17.64 -22.24 5.48
C LEU A 743 16.64 -22.23 6.64
N ASN A 744 15.97 -23.36 6.91
CA ASN A 744 14.90 -23.42 7.91
C ASN A 744 15.17 -24.48 8.99
N LYS A 745 15.25 -25.77 8.65
CA LYS A 745 15.35 -26.85 9.67
C LYS A 745 16.67 -26.85 10.47
N SER A 746 17.80 -26.58 9.82
CA SER A 746 19.12 -26.71 10.47
C SER A 746 19.39 -25.62 11.52
N VAL A 747 18.66 -24.50 11.46
CA VAL A 747 18.78 -23.33 12.34
C VAL A 747 17.48 -23.03 13.09
N GLU A 748 16.53 -23.97 13.09
CA GLU A 748 15.14 -23.77 13.51
C GLU A 748 15.01 -23.26 14.96
N LYS A 749 15.79 -23.81 15.90
CA LYS A 749 15.73 -23.43 17.32
C LYS A 749 16.31 -22.04 17.56
N GLN A 750 17.51 -21.82 17.04
CA GLN A 750 18.24 -20.55 17.09
C GLN A 750 17.39 -19.44 16.47
N PHE A 751 16.75 -19.74 15.33
CA PHE A 751 15.88 -18.80 14.64
C PHE A 751 14.53 -18.58 15.34
N LYS A 752 13.87 -19.60 15.92
CA LYS A 752 12.63 -19.39 16.71
C LYS A 752 12.90 -18.48 17.90
N ALA A 753 14.01 -18.67 18.62
CA ALA A 753 14.42 -17.80 19.72
C ALA A 753 14.71 -16.35 19.26
N PHE A 754 15.44 -16.19 18.15
CA PHE A 754 15.71 -14.89 17.51
C PHE A 754 14.44 -14.16 17.10
N ARG A 755 13.53 -14.86 16.40
CA ARG A 755 12.24 -14.33 15.95
C ARG A 755 11.32 -13.99 17.13
N ARG A 756 11.30 -14.81 18.20
CA ARG A 756 10.60 -14.54 19.46
C ARG A 756 11.06 -13.22 20.08
N GLY A 757 12.37 -13.05 20.27
CA GLY A 757 12.95 -11.82 20.81
C GLY A 757 12.60 -10.57 20.00
N PHE A 758 12.68 -10.65 18.67
CA PHE A 758 12.28 -9.55 17.78
C PHE A 758 10.78 -9.24 17.88
N HIS A 759 9.93 -10.26 17.96
CA HIS A 759 8.48 -10.09 18.05
C HIS A 759 8.03 -9.49 19.39
N MET A 760 8.72 -9.77 20.50
CA MET A 760 8.41 -9.20 21.82
C MET A 760 8.40 -7.66 21.83
N VAL A 761 9.23 -7.02 20.98
CA VAL A 761 9.22 -5.55 20.81
C VAL A 761 8.28 -5.11 19.69
N THR A 762 8.17 -5.89 18.61
CA THR A 762 7.52 -5.48 17.34
C THR A 762 6.09 -5.97 17.12
N ASN A 763 5.50 -6.78 18.02
CA ASN A 763 4.23 -7.49 17.81
C ASN A 763 3.06 -6.65 17.28
N GLU A 764 2.85 -5.46 17.84
CA GLU A 764 1.79 -4.52 17.47
C GLU A 764 2.25 -3.44 16.49
N SER A 765 3.50 -3.47 16.04
CA SER A 765 4.07 -2.45 15.15
C SER A 765 3.47 -2.59 13.74
N PRO A 766 3.22 -1.48 13.02
CA PRO A 766 2.82 -1.54 11.62
C PRO A 766 3.93 -2.06 10.68
N LEU A 767 5.08 -2.48 11.21
CA LEU A 767 6.24 -2.99 10.48
C LEU A 767 5.88 -4.09 9.44
N LYS A 768 5.10 -5.11 9.82
CA LYS A 768 4.68 -6.22 8.93
C LYS A 768 3.79 -5.77 7.75
N TYR A 769 3.23 -4.55 7.80
CA TYR A 769 2.33 -3.98 6.79
C TYR A 769 2.98 -2.89 5.93
N LEU A 770 3.82 -2.03 6.53
CA LEU A 770 4.39 -0.87 5.82
C LEU A 770 5.67 -1.19 5.04
N PHE A 771 6.47 -2.15 5.49
CA PHE A 771 7.84 -2.37 5.02
C PHE A 771 8.01 -3.73 4.33
N ARG A 772 8.79 -3.76 3.24
CA ARG A 772 9.31 -4.99 2.59
C ARG A 772 10.59 -5.48 3.28
N PRO A 773 11.07 -6.73 3.05
CA PRO A 773 12.31 -7.25 3.65
C PRO A 773 13.53 -6.33 3.46
N GLU A 774 13.68 -5.73 2.28
CA GLU A 774 14.79 -4.85 1.94
C GLU A 774 14.70 -3.52 2.69
N GLU A 775 13.48 -3.03 2.93
CA GLU A 775 13.25 -1.84 3.73
C GLU A 775 13.49 -2.11 5.23
N ILE A 776 13.36 -3.36 5.69
CA ILE A 776 13.74 -3.78 7.06
C ILE A 776 15.27 -3.87 7.18
N GLU A 777 16.02 -4.32 6.16
CA GLU A 777 17.49 -4.17 6.15
C GLU A 777 17.85 -2.68 6.33
N LEU A 778 17.21 -1.78 5.57
CA LEU A 778 17.48 -0.34 5.65
C LEU A 778 17.11 0.27 7.02
N LEU A 779 16.03 -0.16 7.68
CA LEU A 779 15.67 0.28 9.03
C LEU A 779 16.73 -0.13 10.06
N ILE A 780 17.20 -1.37 10.01
CA ILE A 780 18.12 -1.93 11.01
C ILE A 780 19.56 -1.47 10.74
N CYS A 781 20.01 -1.54 9.49
CA CYS A 781 21.42 -1.43 9.12
C CYS A 781 21.77 -0.04 8.55
N GLY A 782 20.77 0.74 8.14
CA GLY A 782 21.00 1.98 7.42
C GLY A 782 21.42 1.80 5.95
N SER A 783 21.47 2.91 5.23
CA SER A 783 21.78 2.96 3.80
C SER A 783 23.28 2.85 3.53
N ARG A 784 23.61 2.08 2.48
CA ARG A 784 24.97 1.96 1.93
C ARG A 784 25.33 3.10 0.95
N ASN A 785 24.37 3.96 0.59
CA ASN A 785 24.60 5.12 -0.28
C ASN A 785 25.05 6.33 0.55
N LEU A 786 26.23 6.87 0.22
CA LEU A 786 26.97 7.84 1.02
C LEU A 786 27.10 9.18 0.28
N ASP A 787 26.04 9.98 0.29
CA ASP A 787 26.05 11.33 -0.29
C ASP A 787 26.72 12.35 0.66
N PHE A 788 27.99 12.64 0.42
CA PHE A 788 28.74 13.64 1.17
C PHE A 788 28.39 15.09 0.83
N LEU A 789 27.70 15.38 -0.28
CA LEU A 789 27.23 16.72 -0.59
C LEU A 789 26.04 17.06 0.31
N ALA A 790 25.07 16.16 0.43
CA ALA A 790 23.97 16.29 1.38
C ALA A 790 24.45 16.43 2.83
N LEU A 791 25.56 15.76 3.20
CA LEU A 791 26.20 15.92 4.52
C LEU A 791 26.82 17.32 4.72
N GLU A 792 27.45 17.91 3.71
CA GLU A 792 28.01 19.27 3.78
C GLU A 792 26.91 20.35 3.92
N GLU A 793 25.74 20.09 3.37
CA GLU A 793 24.59 21.00 3.46
C GLU A 793 23.96 21.03 4.85
N THR A 794 23.93 19.88 5.56
CA THR A 794 23.29 19.77 6.89
C THR A 794 24.25 19.74 8.08
N THR A 795 25.56 19.80 7.85
CA THR A 795 26.57 19.91 8.92
C THR A 795 26.48 21.25 9.65
N GLU A 796 26.40 21.18 10.98
CA GLU A 796 26.43 22.34 11.88
C GLU A 796 27.88 22.63 12.37
N TYR A 797 28.18 23.87 12.78
CA TYR A 797 29.53 24.32 13.12
C TYR A 797 29.57 25.01 14.48
N ASP A 798 30.57 24.69 15.30
CA ASP A 798 30.71 25.21 16.68
C ASP A 798 32.17 25.57 17.04
N GLY A 799 32.38 26.20 18.21
CA GLY A 799 33.69 26.68 18.67
C GLY A 799 34.22 27.89 17.89
N GLY A 800 33.34 28.57 17.15
CA GLY A 800 33.67 29.71 16.31
C GLY A 800 34.02 29.37 14.85
N TYR A 801 33.83 28.11 14.42
CA TYR A 801 33.80 27.78 12.99
C TYR A 801 32.47 28.18 12.35
N ASN A 802 32.48 28.32 11.02
CA ASN A 802 31.31 28.52 10.17
C ASN A 802 31.59 28.00 8.76
N LYS A 803 30.56 27.88 7.91
CA LYS A 803 30.69 27.39 6.51
C LYS A 803 31.65 28.23 5.66
N ASP A 804 31.93 29.48 6.04
CA ASP A 804 32.88 30.35 5.34
C ASP A 804 34.35 30.20 5.75
N SER A 805 34.62 29.53 6.88
CA SER A 805 35.95 29.41 7.49
C SER A 805 36.93 28.66 6.59
N ARG A 806 38.17 29.16 6.49
CA ARG A 806 39.21 28.61 5.62
C ARG A 806 39.43 27.11 5.85
N ILE A 807 39.55 26.70 7.11
CA ILE A 807 39.76 25.31 7.51
C ILE A 807 38.58 24.39 7.20
N ILE A 808 37.34 24.93 7.17
CA ILE A 808 36.12 24.18 6.81
C ILE A 808 36.06 23.94 5.30
N LYS A 809 36.42 24.94 4.48
CA LYS A 809 36.54 24.78 3.03
C LYS A 809 37.68 23.82 2.68
N GLU A 810 38.84 23.95 3.33
CA GLU A 810 39.98 23.02 3.21
C GLU A 810 39.60 21.59 3.65
N PHE A 811 38.74 21.44 4.65
CA PHE A 811 38.19 20.16 5.11
C PHE A 811 37.29 19.51 4.06
N TRP A 812 36.26 20.21 3.56
CA TRP A 812 35.33 19.63 2.58
C TRP A 812 36.01 19.33 1.24
N GLU A 813 36.88 20.21 0.74
CA GLU A 813 37.72 19.90 -0.42
C GLU A 813 38.61 18.65 -0.20
N THR A 814 39.03 18.40 1.04
CA THR A 814 39.82 17.20 1.39
C THR A 814 38.92 15.96 1.44
N LEU A 815 37.80 16.01 2.15
CA LEU A 815 36.87 14.89 2.32
C LEU A 815 36.21 14.48 1.00
N HIS A 816 35.80 15.42 0.14
CA HIS A 816 35.27 15.10 -1.20
C HIS A 816 36.31 14.40 -2.07
N SER A 817 37.60 14.73 -1.93
CA SER A 817 38.72 14.10 -2.63
C SER A 817 39.20 12.76 -2.05
N PHE A 818 38.52 12.22 -1.03
CA PHE A 818 38.76 10.88 -0.51
C PHE A 818 38.03 9.81 -1.34
N GLY A 819 38.63 8.62 -1.44
CA GLY A 819 37.98 7.43 -2.00
C GLY A 819 36.89 6.87 -1.07
N GLU A 820 36.04 5.97 -1.57
CA GLU A 820 34.92 5.41 -0.77
C GLU A 820 35.36 4.78 0.55
N GLU A 821 36.46 4.04 0.57
CA GLU A 821 36.99 3.40 1.78
C GLU A 821 37.41 4.43 2.83
N GLN A 822 38.10 5.51 2.42
CA GLN A 822 38.47 6.62 3.30
C GLN A 822 37.23 7.41 3.78
N LYS A 823 36.19 7.50 2.95
CA LYS A 823 34.89 8.09 3.31
C LYS A 823 34.12 7.24 4.34
N ARG A 824 34.11 5.91 4.16
CA ARG A 824 33.59 4.93 5.13
C ARG A 824 34.32 5.01 6.47
N LEU A 825 35.65 4.99 6.45
CA LEU A 825 36.48 5.17 7.67
C LEU A 825 36.24 6.53 8.35
N PHE A 826 36.02 7.61 7.60
CA PHE A 826 35.67 8.91 8.18
C PHE A 826 34.29 8.90 8.88
N LEU A 827 33.29 8.24 8.30
CA LEU A 827 31.99 8.07 8.94
C LEU A 827 32.10 7.19 10.19
N GLN A 828 32.82 6.07 10.11
CA GLN A 828 33.04 5.20 11.27
C GLN A 828 33.76 5.94 12.41
N PHE A 829 34.77 6.74 12.08
CA PHE A 829 35.46 7.61 13.03
C PHE A 829 34.56 8.69 13.66
N THR A 830 33.65 9.28 12.89
CA THR A 830 32.86 10.45 13.33
C THR A 830 31.51 10.07 13.95
N THR A 831 30.95 8.92 13.57
CA THR A 831 29.60 8.46 13.97
C THR A 831 29.60 7.10 14.66
N GLY A 832 30.66 6.31 14.57
CA GLY A 832 30.70 4.92 15.05
C GLY A 832 30.24 3.87 14.04
N THR A 833 29.76 4.25 12.86
CA THR A 833 29.38 3.34 11.75
C THR A 833 29.78 3.94 10.40
N ASP A 834 30.09 3.12 9.41
CA ASP A 834 30.41 3.58 8.05
C ASP A 834 29.17 3.82 7.17
N ARG A 835 27.97 3.54 7.70
CA ARG A 835 26.68 3.62 7.00
C ARG A 835 25.92 4.91 7.29
N ALA A 836 24.99 5.24 6.39
CA ALA A 836 24.11 6.39 6.55
C ALA A 836 22.78 5.99 7.24
N PRO A 837 22.12 6.87 8.01
CA PRO A 837 20.78 6.62 8.50
C PRO A 837 19.75 6.52 7.35
N VAL A 838 18.53 6.08 7.66
CA VAL A 838 17.42 6.06 6.69
C VAL A 838 17.17 7.47 6.16
N GLY A 839 17.28 7.66 4.84
CA GLY A 839 17.27 8.98 4.19
C GLY A 839 18.65 9.57 3.88
N GLY A 840 19.73 8.80 4.09
CA GLY A 840 21.08 9.17 3.67
C GLY A 840 21.78 10.15 4.62
N LEU A 841 23.03 10.50 4.28
CA LEU A 841 23.89 11.30 5.15
C LEU A 841 23.36 12.71 5.41
N GLY A 842 22.51 13.27 4.54
CA GLY A 842 21.84 14.55 4.82
C GLY A 842 20.98 14.54 6.08
N LYS A 843 20.46 13.37 6.53
CA LYS A 843 19.73 13.25 7.81
C LYS A 843 20.65 13.09 9.02
N LEU A 844 21.95 12.85 8.82
CA LEU A 844 22.94 12.81 9.89
C LEU A 844 23.33 14.24 10.29
N LYS A 845 22.88 14.70 11.46
CA LYS A 845 23.38 15.93 12.09
C LYS A 845 24.82 15.73 12.58
N MET A 846 25.78 15.94 11.69
CA MET A 846 27.21 16.04 12.04
C MET A 846 27.50 17.46 12.52
N ILE A 847 28.37 17.59 13.53
CA ILE A 847 28.80 18.88 14.09
C ILE A 847 30.32 18.97 13.99
N ILE A 848 30.87 20.03 13.37
CA ILE A 848 32.32 20.28 13.36
C ILE A 848 32.65 21.39 14.35
N ALA A 849 33.25 21.03 15.47
CA ALA A 849 33.56 21.91 16.59
C ALA A 849 35.07 22.18 16.73
N LYS A 850 35.45 23.42 17.04
CA LYS A 850 36.86 23.83 17.13
C LYS A 850 37.59 23.29 18.36
N ASN A 851 38.52 22.35 18.14
CA ASN A 851 39.39 21.80 19.19
C ASN A 851 40.70 22.60 19.33
N GLY A 852 40.58 23.90 19.62
CA GLY A 852 41.71 24.81 19.83
C GLY A 852 42.48 25.20 18.55
N PRO A 853 43.64 25.87 18.69
CA PRO A 853 44.46 26.36 17.59
C PRO A 853 45.21 25.23 16.86
N ASP A 854 46.04 25.59 15.87
CA ASP A 854 46.96 24.65 15.23
C ASP A 854 47.82 23.91 16.26
N THR A 855 47.76 22.58 16.23
CA THR A 855 48.54 21.68 17.07
C THR A 855 48.92 20.44 16.26
N ASP A 856 49.85 19.62 16.77
CA ASP A 856 50.23 18.35 16.13
C ASP A 856 49.38 17.17 16.60
N ARG A 857 48.36 17.44 17.43
CA ARG A 857 47.34 16.47 17.83
C ARG A 857 46.57 15.99 16.58
N LEU A 858 45.98 14.80 16.67
CA LEU A 858 44.99 14.34 15.71
C LEU A 858 43.64 15.04 15.98
N PRO A 859 42.72 15.14 15.00
CA PRO A 859 41.33 15.38 15.34
C PRO A 859 40.79 14.23 16.20
N THR A 860 39.79 14.50 17.01
CA THR A 860 39.08 13.51 17.84
C THR A 860 37.57 13.58 17.55
N SER A 861 36.78 12.65 18.07
CA SER A 861 35.33 12.61 17.84
C SER A 861 34.55 12.24 19.10
N HIS A 862 33.26 12.60 19.09
CA HIS A 862 32.25 12.07 20.00
C HIS A 862 31.15 11.44 19.15
N THR A 863 31.36 10.19 18.76
CA THR A 863 30.50 9.35 17.90
C THR A 863 29.07 9.22 18.42
N CYS A 864 28.87 9.25 19.74
CA CYS A 864 27.56 9.33 20.40
C CYS A 864 26.70 10.51 19.91
N PHE A 865 27.33 11.64 19.58
CA PHE A 865 26.69 12.89 19.18
C PHE A 865 27.06 13.34 17.75
N ASN A 866 27.78 12.50 17.00
CA ASN A 866 28.35 12.78 15.67
C ASN A 866 29.20 14.07 15.61
N VAL A 867 29.91 14.40 16.69
CA VAL A 867 30.76 15.61 16.78
C VAL A 867 32.18 15.28 16.34
N LEU A 868 32.71 16.05 15.39
CA LEU A 868 34.12 16.07 15.01
C LEU A 868 34.84 17.24 15.71
N LEU A 869 35.79 16.92 16.57
CA LEU A 869 36.62 17.89 17.29
C LEU A 869 37.89 18.20 16.46
N LEU A 870 37.81 19.25 15.64
CA LEU A 870 38.82 19.59 14.64
C LEU A 870 39.70 20.78 15.09
N PRO A 871 41.03 20.59 15.33
CA PRO A 871 41.97 21.68 15.56
C PRO A 871 42.13 22.60 14.34
N GLU A 872 42.46 23.86 14.59
CA GLU A 872 42.56 24.91 13.56
C GLU A 872 43.91 24.88 12.82
N TYR A 873 44.14 23.81 12.04
CA TYR A 873 45.45 23.53 11.43
C TYR A 873 45.99 24.63 10.52
N GLY A 874 47.32 24.79 10.51
CA GLY A 874 48.00 25.83 9.74
C GLY A 874 47.79 25.76 8.22
N SER A 875 47.66 24.55 7.64
CA SER A 875 47.43 24.34 6.20
C SER A 875 46.61 23.09 5.88
N LYS A 876 46.09 23.05 4.64
CA LYS A 876 45.32 21.92 4.08
C LYS A 876 46.08 20.60 4.07
N GLU A 877 47.39 20.62 3.82
CA GLU A 877 48.24 19.43 3.82
C GLU A 877 48.33 18.83 5.23
N LYS A 878 48.47 19.68 6.26
CA LYS A 878 48.46 19.26 7.66
C LYS A 878 47.09 18.71 8.05
N LEU A 879 46.00 19.37 7.66
CA LEU A 879 44.64 18.85 7.85
C LEU A 879 44.48 17.46 7.21
N ARG A 880 44.91 17.27 5.95
CA ARG A 880 44.81 15.99 5.24
C ARG A 880 45.63 14.90 5.93
N GLU A 881 46.87 15.20 6.33
CA GLU A 881 47.76 14.24 7.00
C GLU A 881 47.21 13.82 8.37
N ARG A 882 46.70 14.76 9.17
CA ARG A 882 46.14 14.47 10.50
C ARG A 882 44.76 13.81 10.44
N LEU A 883 43.90 14.21 9.51
CA LEU A 883 42.59 13.59 9.31
C LEU A 883 42.72 12.13 8.82
N LEU A 884 43.55 11.89 7.79
CA LEU A 884 43.80 10.54 7.28
C LEU A 884 44.43 9.65 8.37
N LYS A 885 45.36 10.20 9.17
CA LYS A 885 45.96 9.47 10.28
C LYS A 885 44.98 9.16 11.43
N ALA A 886 43.98 10.02 11.69
CA ALA A 886 42.93 9.71 12.65
C ALA A 886 42.05 8.55 12.17
N ILE A 887 41.46 8.68 10.97
CA ILE A 887 40.48 7.70 10.45
C ILE A 887 41.08 6.32 10.15
N THR A 888 42.40 6.22 9.92
CA THR A 888 43.08 4.93 9.70
C THR A 888 43.58 4.26 10.99
N TYR A 889 43.83 5.00 12.06
CA TYR A 889 44.37 4.43 13.31
C TYR A 889 43.33 4.30 14.43
N ALA A 890 42.14 4.90 14.30
CA ALA A 890 41.04 4.73 15.25
C ALA A 890 40.28 3.42 15.04
N LYS A 891 40.74 2.34 15.68
CA LYS A 891 39.91 1.15 15.97
C LYS A 891 39.49 1.16 17.44
N GLY A 892 38.17 1.15 17.68
CA GLY A 892 37.57 1.19 19.01
C GLY A 892 37.55 2.59 19.63
N PHE A 893 36.76 2.75 20.69
CA PHE A 893 36.60 4.01 21.45
C PHE A 893 37.82 4.35 22.36
N GLY A 894 38.90 3.58 22.26
CA GLY A 894 40.08 3.74 23.11
C GLY A 894 40.93 4.96 22.75
N MET A 895 40.94 5.97 23.64
CA MET A 895 42.12 6.83 23.78
C MET A 895 43.24 6.00 24.43
N LEU A 896 44.21 5.58 23.62
CA LEU A 896 45.50 4.99 24.06
C LEU A 896 46.47 6.08 24.58
#